data_AF-A0A1G0Z2Z5-F1
#
_entry.id   AF-A0A1G0Z2Z5-F1
#
_cell.length_a   1.000
_cell.length_b   1.000
_cell.length_c   1.000
_cell.angle_alpha   90.00
_cell.angle_beta   90.00
_cell.angle_gamma   90.00
#
_symmetry.space_group_name_H-M   'P 1'
#
loop_
_entity.id
_entity.type
_entity.pdbx_description
1 polymer ?
#
loop_
_entity_poly.entity_id
_entity_poly.type
_entity_poly.pdbx_seq_one_letter_code
_entity_poly.pdbx_strand_id
1 'polypeptide(L)'
;MFASSFKMITRAVAPAIACCSFACLAQNDAKPDLAVEAALKIGITVPVQAREWHIWWGAPLGADPSIPAWEHWKGLKRFGKFDPTTTIEDTVPGSAWRRYLNCVGYPLIGPYDAGQDDVIRWQLETARNAGLDCLHIHLWPALWDNGTDMTPLPIFDKALSIAEKLKYPIAVHDEIMFRKMSHTKAQQLENTISRTATLVKQYGSHPGWKKMDGLPVYYFQNSNKWLSAKDMETYMSEVEKKAGPVYWIVEMGASDEYLRIPQIKMLFGPNVSWFLHTPPFGVGPHPWEDVRKDLFRSKELAKKYGKKFGILVYAKFNNNNDRGEPGKGRMDAEDGNFYIKSLSMAKEVNPDLIIVTQWNDFEEGAFIEPAWDYDGFNGDPFRYCRITASSMGKTFSPAPLPKRDQLDPLIRHKLFGDTVAGDAGPVFQSSKLADRKLEWKWCEGSGDPVEMRIIQSNLLRWTPDSPAMGPIRVSNLSQIDEKGTLKDKMEFRFYVPGMICDKAADLWIGVRASSAGSLRIQYRSEMENYRVDSRWEKRYLDTGRSAFIEVGEAGKVYWMPMRGVRFSGWEGDMTLSANGNQACELMEILIWNPSMKEVSIPASWDIQSGELAKEINPLKPFVACAYDKLGNAGLPRLFHNGKTTISSAKDPMDLLKK
;
A
#
# COMPACT_ATOMS: atom_id res chain seq x y z
N MET A 1 57.48 -50.63 -0.58
CA MET A 1 56.14 -51.21 -0.87
C MET A 1 55.24 -50.83 0.29
N PHE A 2 54.70 -49.60 0.39
CA PHE A 2 53.59 -48.96 -0.34
C PHE A 2 52.22 -49.66 -0.20
N ALA A 3 51.34 -49.07 0.63
CA ALA A 3 49.90 -48.77 0.40
C ALA A 3 49.24 -48.55 1.79
N SER A 4 49.09 -47.32 2.30
CA SER A 4 48.08 -46.28 2.02
C SER A 4 46.63 -46.70 2.29
N SER A 5 46.02 -46.16 3.34
CA SER A 5 44.57 -45.99 3.47
C SER A 5 44.27 -44.67 4.19
N PHE A 6 44.17 -43.61 3.40
CA PHE A 6 43.59 -42.33 3.79
C PHE A 6 42.09 -42.53 4.09
N LYS A 7 41.64 -42.21 5.31
CA LYS A 7 40.22 -41.92 5.56
C LYS A 7 40.08 -40.41 5.73
N MET A 8 39.59 -39.79 4.65
CA MET A 8 39.19 -38.38 4.61
C MET A 8 37.94 -38.21 5.47
N ILE A 9 38.04 -37.40 6.53
CA ILE A 9 36.89 -36.89 7.29
C ILE A 9 36.35 -35.71 6.48
N THR A 10 35.28 -35.93 5.72
CA THR A 10 34.50 -34.84 5.11
C THR A 10 33.57 -34.27 6.19
N ARG A 11 33.93 -33.08 6.69
CA ARG A 11 32.99 -32.20 7.41
C ARG A 11 31.92 -31.75 6.42
N ALA A 12 30.73 -32.33 6.52
CA ALA A 12 29.53 -31.75 5.94
C ALA A 12 29.18 -30.50 6.76
N VAL A 13 29.37 -29.33 6.16
CA VAL A 13 28.84 -28.06 6.67
C VAL A 13 27.38 -28.00 6.24
N ALA A 14 26.46 -28.31 7.16
CA ALA A 14 25.06 -27.97 7.00
C ALA A 14 24.89 -26.46 7.27
N PRO A 15 24.20 -25.68 6.42
CA PRO A 15 23.85 -24.32 6.79
C PRO A 15 22.73 -24.38 7.82
N ALA A 16 22.99 -23.83 9.00
CA ALA A 16 21.97 -23.60 10.02
C ALA A 16 20.98 -22.55 9.48
N ILE A 17 19.82 -23.02 9.01
CA ILE A 17 18.66 -22.16 8.75
C ILE A 17 18.10 -21.80 10.12
N ALA A 18 18.50 -20.64 10.64
CA ALA A 18 17.91 -20.07 11.84
C ALA A 18 16.47 -19.63 11.51
N CYS A 19 15.49 -20.41 11.97
CA CYS A 19 14.12 -19.97 12.14
C CYS A 19 14.09 -18.87 13.21
N CYS A 20 14.35 -17.62 12.81
CA CYS A 20 14.16 -16.47 13.69
C CYS A 20 12.67 -16.12 13.72
N SER A 21 12.00 -16.50 14.81
CA SER A 21 10.71 -15.93 15.18
C SER A 21 10.83 -14.40 15.32
N PHE A 22 9.72 -13.68 15.17
CA PHE A 22 9.68 -12.21 15.27
C PHE A 22 10.24 -11.67 16.60
N ALA A 23 10.20 -12.49 17.67
CA ALA A 23 10.84 -12.19 18.96
C ALA A 23 12.37 -12.02 18.85
N CYS A 24 13.02 -12.71 17.91
CA CYS A 24 14.47 -12.61 17.67
C CYS A 24 14.86 -11.31 16.94
N LEU A 25 14.01 -10.77 16.05
CA LEU A 25 14.26 -9.48 15.39
C LEU A 25 14.19 -8.30 16.37
N ALA A 26 13.47 -8.46 17.48
CA ALA A 26 13.40 -7.46 18.54
C ALA A 26 14.59 -7.50 19.52
N GLN A 27 15.48 -8.51 19.43
CA GLN A 27 16.54 -8.79 20.41
C GLN A 27 17.91 -9.09 19.77
N ASN A 28 18.23 -8.53 18.60
CA ASN A 28 19.61 -8.60 18.16
C ASN A 28 20.50 -7.76 19.09
N ASP A 29 21.56 -8.39 19.61
CA ASP A 29 22.76 -7.80 20.25
C ASP A 29 23.53 -6.88 19.28
N ALA A 30 22.80 -6.01 18.59
CA ALA A 30 23.34 -5.04 17.67
C ALA A 30 24.03 -3.94 18.47
N LYS A 31 25.11 -3.41 17.90
CA LYS A 31 25.69 -2.14 18.37
C LYS A 31 24.56 -1.13 18.60
N PRO A 32 24.60 -0.35 19.69
CA PRO A 32 23.55 0.61 19.96
C PRO A 32 23.39 1.56 18.78
N ASP A 33 22.12 1.81 18.41
CA ASP A 33 21.78 2.68 17.30
C ASP A 33 22.09 4.13 17.66
N LEU A 34 23.07 4.73 16.95
CA LEU A 34 23.57 6.08 17.24
C LEU A 34 22.48 7.14 17.13
N ALA A 35 21.51 6.98 16.23
CA ALA A 35 20.40 7.92 16.11
C ALA A 35 19.48 7.83 17.33
N VAL A 36 19.20 6.62 17.82
CA VAL A 36 18.41 6.39 19.03
C VAL A 36 19.13 6.97 20.27
N GLU A 37 20.43 6.78 20.39
CA GLU A 37 21.25 7.38 21.46
C GLU A 37 21.28 8.91 21.39
N ALA A 38 21.38 9.47 20.19
CA ALA A 38 21.32 10.91 19.98
C ALA A 38 19.94 11.47 20.34
N ALA A 39 18.87 10.76 19.97
CA ALA A 39 17.49 11.14 20.31
C ALA A 39 17.30 11.24 21.83
N LEU A 40 17.83 10.27 22.59
CA LEU A 40 17.73 10.25 24.06
C LEU A 40 18.22 11.55 24.72
N LYS A 41 19.21 12.22 24.10
CA LYS A 41 19.80 13.46 24.62
C LYS A 41 18.94 14.70 24.37
N ILE A 42 17.89 14.62 23.54
CA ILE A 42 17.05 15.77 23.18
C ILE A 42 16.09 16.15 24.34
N GLY A 43 15.45 15.16 24.96
CA GLY A 43 14.57 15.37 26.11
C GLY A 43 13.33 16.23 25.83
N ILE A 44 12.52 15.85 24.84
CA ILE A 44 11.23 16.47 24.52
C ILE A 44 10.23 16.20 25.66
N THR A 45 9.61 17.26 26.16
CA THR A 45 8.66 17.21 27.28
C THR A 45 7.25 17.65 26.91
N VAL A 46 7.07 18.20 25.70
CA VAL A 46 5.77 18.61 25.18
C VAL A 46 5.11 17.44 24.43
N PRO A 47 3.78 17.43 24.30
CA PRO A 47 3.08 16.47 23.47
C PRO A 47 3.72 16.30 22.08
N VAL A 48 3.84 15.05 21.63
CA VAL A 48 4.26 14.71 20.27
C VAL A 48 3.13 13.92 19.63
N GLN A 49 2.68 14.34 18.46
CA GLN A 49 1.62 13.67 17.69
C GLN A 49 2.17 13.35 16.30
N ALA A 50 1.46 12.56 15.50
CA ALA A 50 1.81 12.37 14.08
C ALA A 50 0.60 12.65 13.21
N ARG A 51 0.81 13.35 12.08
CA ARG A 51 -0.26 13.65 11.12
C ARG A 51 -0.19 12.77 9.88
N GLU A 52 -1.22 12.93 9.06
CA GLU A 52 -1.39 12.20 7.80
C GLU A 52 -1.27 10.70 8.05
N TRP A 53 -2.09 10.25 9.00
CA TRP A 53 -2.51 8.87 9.03
C TRP A 53 -3.51 8.67 7.90
N HIS A 54 -2.96 8.34 6.74
CA HIS A 54 -3.68 8.06 5.52
C HIS A 54 -4.47 6.77 5.63
N ILE A 55 -5.74 6.86 5.27
CA ILE A 55 -6.70 5.74 5.24
C ILE A 55 -7.17 5.42 3.82
N TRP A 56 -6.38 5.82 2.82
CA TRP A 56 -6.64 5.56 1.40
C TRP A 56 -6.00 4.26 0.88
N TRP A 57 -5.22 3.57 1.73
CA TRP A 57 -4.53 2.34 1.36
C TRP A 57 -5.54 1.21 1.22
N GLY A 58 -5.65 0.65 0.02
CA GLY A 58 -6.58 -0.43 -0.28
C GLY A 58 -5.86 -1.68 -0.73
N ALA A 59 -6.35 -2.85 -0.28
CA ALA A 59 -5.84 -4.14 -0.73
C ALA A 59 -7.02 -5.08 -1.04
N PRO A 60 -6.97 -5.85 -2.14
CA PRO A 60 -8.00 -6.83 -2.45
C PRO A 60 -7.87 -8.11 -1.60
N LEU A 61 -6.97 -8.10 -0.63
CA LEU A 61 -6.57 -9.21 0.22
C LEU A 61 -7.00 -8.93 1.66
N GLY A 62 -7.08 -10.00 2.45
CA GLY A 62 -7.59 -9.94 3.81
C GLY A 62 -9.04 -10.44 3.90
N ALA A 63 -9.48 -10.83 5.09
CA ALA A 63 -10.88 -11.13 5.35
C ALA A 63 -11.71 -9.84 5.26
N ASP A 64 -12.73 -9.81 4.39
CA ASP A 64 -13.66 -8.68 4.24
C ASP A 64 -12.98 -7.30 4.03
N PRO A 65 -12.19 -7.11 2.94
CA PRO A 65 -11.53 -5.84 2.67
C PRO A 65 -12.54 -4.70 2.51
N SER A 66 -12.22 -3.55 3.11
CA SER A 66 -12.99 -2.32 3.00
C SER A 66 -12.77 -1.60 1.66
N ILE A 67 -11.59 -1.78 1.07
CA ILE A 67 -11.22 -1.29 -0.26
C ILE A 67 -10.69 -2.50 -1.04
N PRO A 68 -11.55 -3.25 -1.73
CA PRO A 68 -11.23 -4.54 -2.35
C PRO A 68 -10.41 -4.43 -3.66
N ALA A 69 -9.50 -3.47 -3.72
CA ALA A 69 -8.60 -3.23 -4.84
C ALA A 69 -7.29 -2.68 -4.31
N TRP A 70 -6.20 -2.88 -5.06
CA TRP A 70 -4.95 -2.19 -4.77
C TRP A 70 -5.16 -0.69 -5.00
N GLU A 71 -5.29 0.08 -3.93
CA GLU A 71 -5.46 1.54 -3.96
C GLU A 71 -4.25 2.19 -3.27
N HIS A 72 -3.67 3.21 -3.92
CA HIS A 72 -2.37 3.82 -3.60
C HIS A 72 -1.12 2.89 -3.61
N TRP A 73 -1.27 1.56 -3.49
CA TRP A 73 -0.15 0.62 -3.63
C TRP A 73 0.26 0.32 -5.09
N LYS A 74 -0.57 0.72 -6.06
CA LYS A 74 -0.62 0.29 -7.48
C LYS A 74 0.72 0.22 -8.23
N GLY A 75 1.46 -0.87 -8.05
CA GLY A 75 2.65 -1.25 -8.84
C GLY A 75 3.81 -0.27 -8.76
N LEU A 76 4.98 -0.64 -9.27
CA LEU A 76 6.10 0.30 -9.32
C LEU A 76 5.80 1.38 -10.36
N LYS A 77 5.70 2.62 -9.90
CA LYS A 77 5.78 3.81 -10.75
C LYS A 77 7.12 4.45 -10.49
N ARG A 78 7.86 4.80 -11.54
CA ARG A 78 9.10 5.58 -11.43
C ARG A 78 8.81 6.97 -11.95
N PHE A 79 8.95 7.97 -11.10
CA PHE A 79 8.65 9.36 -11.43
C PHE A 79 7.21 9.50 -11.95
N GLY A 80 6.27 8.78 -11.31
CA GLY A 80 4.86 8.70 -11.69
C GLY A 80 4.54 7.91 -12.96
N LYS A 81 5.53 7.28 -13.60
CA LYS A 81 5.34 6.45 -14.79
C LYS A 81 5.32 4.98 -14.41
N PHE A 82 4.21 4.30 -14.68
CA PHE A 82 4.08 2.86 -14.47
C PHE A 82 5.11 2.09 -15.29
N ASP A 83 5.81 1.15 -14.66
CA ASP A 83 6.71 0.22 -15.33
C ASP A 83 5.93 -1.03 -15.76
N PRO A 84 5.63 -1.21 -17.07
CA PRO A 84 4.84 -2.34 -17.56
C PRO A 84 5.54 -3.70 -17.39
N THR A 85 6.81 -3.72 -17.01
CA THR A 85 7.55 -4.96 -16.71
C THR A 85 7.37 -5.41 -15.26
N THR A 86 6.65 -4.64 -14.46
CA THR A 86 6.39 -4.94 -13.04
C THR A 86 4.90 -4.80 -12.72
N THR A 87 4.42 -5.54 -11.76
CA THR A 87 3.07 -5.40 -11.21
C THR A 87 3.09 -5.71 -9.72
N ILE A 88 2.16 -5.13 -8.96
CA ILE A 88 1.98 -5.44 -7.54
C ILE A 88 1.63 -6.91 -7.29
N GLU A 89 1.12 -7.61 -8.31
CA GLU A 89 0.82 -9.04 -8.22
C GLU A 89 2.07 -9.93 -8.32
N ASP A 90 3.22 -9.34 -8.65
CA ASP A 90 4.52 -10.00 -8.66
C ASP A 90 5.38 -9.57 -7.48
N THR A 91 6.34 -10.43 -7.15
CA THR A 91 7.35 -10.15 -6.15
C THR A 91 8.63 -9.63 -6.79
N VAL A 92 9.37 -8.82 -6.02
CA VAL A 92 10.71 -8.35 -6.43
C VAL A 92 11.69 -9.54 -6.53
N PRO A 93 12.74 -9.45 -7.36
CA PRO A 93 13.68 -10.54 -7.56
C PRO A 93 14.29 -11.03 -6.24
N GLY A 94 14.29 -12.35 -6.03
CA GLY A 94 14.85 -12.99 -4.84
C GLY A 94 13.94 -13.02 -3.61
N SER A 95 12.86 -12.23 -3.56
CA SER A 95 11.91 -12.21 -2.44
C SER A 95 10.62 -12.95 -2.76
N ALA A 96 10.13 -13.75 -1.80
CA ALA A 96 8.84 -14.41 -1.90
C ALA A 96 7.69 -13.58 -1.32
N TRP A 97 8.00 -12.51 -0.60
CA TRP A 97 7.04 -11.74 0.18
C TRP A 97 6.92 -10.27 -0.26
N ARG A 98 8.00 -9.68 -0.78
CA ARG A 98 8.05 -8.27 -1.15
C ARG A 98 7.50 -8.06 -2.56
N ARG A 99 6.41 -7.31 -2.67
CA ARG A 99 5.76 -6.89 -3.93
C ARG A 99 6.37 -5.63 -4.52
N TYR A 100 6.09 -5.36 -5.79
CA TYR A 100 6.33 -4.05 -6.41
C TYR A 100 5.25 -3.04 -5.98
N LEU A 101 5.65 -2.02 -5.21
CA LEU A 101 4.74 -0.97 -4.71
C LEU A 101 5.04 0.40 -5.35
N ASN A 102 4.05 1.29 -5.32
CA ASN A 102 4.18 2.70 -5.70
C ASN A 102 4.85 3.56 -4.61
N CYS A 103 5.85 3.01 -3.92
CA CYS A 103 6.51 3.69 -2.80
C CYS A 103 7.94 3.21 -2.68
N VAL A 104 8.78 4.04 -2.06
CA VAL A 104 10.21 3.73 -1.89
C VAL A 104 10.43 2.76 -0.71
N GLY A 105 9.67 2.88 0.37
CA GLY A 105 9.66 1.91 1.49
C GLY A 105 8.71 0.73 1.26
N TYR A 106 8.75 -0.27 2.14
CA TYR A 106 7.78 -1.36 2.16
C TYR A 106 7.20 -1.54 3.58
N PRO A 107 5.89 -1.37 3.81
CA PRO A 107 5.32 -1.44 5.16
C PRO A 107 5.68 -2.74 5.88
N LEU A 108 5.91 -2.70 7.19
CA LEU A 108 6.33 -3.88 7.95
C LEU A 108 5.35 -5.04 7.75
N ILE A 109 4.05 -4.73 7.84
CA ILE A 109 2.95 -5.68 7.71
C ILE A 109 2.51 -5.93 6.25
N GLY A 110 3.28 -5.46 5.27
CA GLY A 110 2.97 -5.56 3.84
C GLY A 110 1.95 -4.52 3.37
N PRO A 111 1.61 -4.47 2.07
CA PRO A 111 0.55 -3.60 1.60
C PRO A 111 -0.78 -4.06 2.21
N TYR A 112 -1.43 -3.16 2.92
CA TYR A 112 -2.62 -3.45 3.71
C TYR A 112 -3.83 -2.66 3.21
N ASP A 113 -5.00 -3.10 3.63
CA ASP A 113 -6.24 -2.32 3.60
C ASP A 113 -6.37 -1.55 4.92
N ALA A 114 -6.42 -0.22 4.85
CA ALA A 114 -6.44 0.64 6.02
C ALA A 114 -7.74 0.57 6.82
N GLY A 115 -8.82 0.00 6.27
CA GLY A 115 -10.09 -0.18 6.96
C GLY A 115 -10.23 -1.51 7.70
N GLN A 116 -9.17 -2.33 7.74
CA GLN A 116 -9.13 -3.56 8.53
C GLN A 116 -8.97 -3.25 10.02
N ASP A 117 -9.85 -3.82 10.84
CA ASP A 117 -9.95 -3.49 12.26
C ASP A 117 -8.62 -3.75 13.02
N ASP A 118 -7.92 -4.85 12.73
CA ASP A 118 -6.69 -5.19 13.46
C ASP A 118 -5.46 -4.46 12.91
N VAL A 119 -5.51 -3.97 11.67
CA VAL A 119 -4.52 -3.02 11.11
C VAL A 119 -4.65 -1.68 11.81
N ILE A 120 -5.87 -1.14 11.91
CA ILE A 120 -6.15 0.11 12.65
C ILE A 120 -5.68 -0.02 14.10
N ARG A 121 -6.05 -1.12 14.78
CA ARG A 121 -5.57 -1.40 16.16
C ARG A 121 -4.04 -1.35 16.21
N TRP A 122 -3.37 -2.14 15.37
CA TRP A 122 -1.91 -2.24 15.39
C TRP A 122 -1.24 -0.89 15.16
N GLN A 123 -1.73 -0.07 14.23
CA GLN A 123 -1.19 1.27 13.97
C GLN A 123 -1.34 2.19 15.20
N LEU A 124 -2.54 2.23 15.80
CA LEU A 124 -2.81 3.05 16.98
C LEU A 124 -1.98 2.62 18.19
N GLU A 125 -1.87 1.31 18.44
CA GLU A 125 -1.04 0.79 19.53
C GLU A 125 0.44 1.04 19.29
N THR A 126 0.92 0.88 18.05
CA THR A 126 2.32 1.16 17.70
C THR A 126 2.65 2.64 17.90
N ALA A 127 1.78 3.55 17.44
CA ALA A 127 1.92 4.99 17.66
C ALA A 127 1.94 5.34 19.16
N ARG A 128 1.00 4.78 19.94
CA ARG A 128 0.96 4.91 21.40
C ARG A 128 2.26 4.43 22.05
N ASN A 129 2.79 3.28 21.62
CA ASN A 129 4.02 2.70 22.16
C ASN A 129 5.28 3.49 21.74
N ALA A 130 5.25 4.21 20.62
CA ALA A 130 6.25 5.21 20.24
C ALA A 130 6.17 6.48 21.10
N GLY A 131 5.17 6.58 21.96
CA GLY A 131 4.96 7.70 22.87
C GLY A 131 4.19 8.87 22.26
N LEU A 132 3.62 8.71 21.06
CA LEU A 132 2.78 9.71 20.41
C LEU A 132 1.46 9.86 21.17
N ASP A 133 0.94 11.08 21.26
CA ASP A 133 -0.28 11.44 22.00
C ASP A 133 -1.58 11.20 21.22
N CYS A 134 -1.50 11.15 19.90
CA CYS A 134 -2.54 10.73 18.95
C CYS A 134 -1.99 10.69 17.53
N LEU A 135 -2.73 10.02 16.65
CA LEU A 135 -2.61 10.18 15.19
C LEU A 135 -3.68 11.17 14.68
N HIS A 136 -3.31 12.00 13.71
CA HIS A 136 -4.30 12.79 12.96
C HIS A 136 -4.70 12.02 11.71
N ILE A 137 -5.92 11.51 11.72
CA ILE A 137 -6.50 10.77 10.60
C ILE A 137 -6.82 11.70 9.45
N HIS A 138 -6.50 11.25 8.24
CA HIS A 138 -6.72 12.03 7.05
C HIS A 138 -8.14 11.88 6.51
N LEU A 139 -8.89 12.99 6.46
CA LEU A 139 -10.19 13.06 5.82
C LEU A 139 -10.15 14.10 4.71
N TRP A 140 -10.88 13.83 3.62
CA TRP A 140 -11.02 14.79 2.53
C TRP A 140 -12.49 15.03 2.16
N PRO A 141 -12.81 16.19 1.57
CA PRO A 141 -14.13 16.43 0.99
C PRO A 141 -14.52 15.37 -0.05
N ALA A 142 -15.76 14.91 0.01
CA ALA A 142 -16.34 13.96 -0.92
C ALA A 142 -16.28 14.46 -2.37
N LEU A 143 -16.02 13.52 -3.30
CA LEU A 143 -15.88 13.80 -4.74
C LEU A 143 -17.18 13.58 -5.53
N TRP A 144 -18.19 12.97 -4.90
CA TRP A 144 -19.47 12.63 -5.53
C TRP A 144 -20.59 13.64 -5.23
N ASP A 145 -20.29 14.70 -4.48
CA ASP A 145 -21.19 15.82 -4.18
C ASP A 145 -20.45 17.17 -4.35
N ASN A 146 -21.02 18.25 -3.81
CA ASN A 146 -20.38 19.57 -3.82
C ASN A 146 -19.22 19.71 -2.81
N GLY A 147 -18.67 18.60 -2.30
CA GLY A 147 -17.75 18.56 -1.17
C GLY A 147 -18.45 18.90 0.14
N THR A 148 -19.72 18.54 0.28
CA THR A 148 -20.52 18.84 1.48
C THR A 148 -20.40 17.78 2.58
N ASP A 149 -19.82 16.64 2.25
CA ASP A 149 -19.48 15.56 3.18
C ASP A 149 -17.98 15.25 3.21
N MET A 150 -17.53 14.53 4.24
CA MET A 150 -16.17 13.98 4.36
C MET A 150 -16.11 12.55 3.84
N THR A 151 -14.91 12.08 3.50
CA THR A 151 -14.67 10.70 3.11
C THR A 151 -13.27 10.23 3.55
N PRO A 152 -13.10 8.92 3.82
CA PRO A 152 -14.13 7.88 3.96
C PRO A 152 -14.68 7.76 5.39
N LEU A 153 -15.95 8.13 5.60
CA LEU A 153 -16.59 8.05 6.93
C LEU A 153 -16.66 6.63 7.53
N PRO A 154 -16.92 5.54 6.77
CA PRO A 154 -16.98 4.21 7.36
C PRO A 154 -15.67 3.76 8.02
N ILE A 155 -14.52 4.10 7.45
CA ILE A 155 -13.22 3.80 8.05
C ILE A 155 -12.98 4.71 9.26
N PHE A 156 -13.42 5.96 9.19
CA PHE A 156 -13.35 6.89 10.31
C PHE A 156 -14.16 6.42 11.53
N ASP A 157 -15.38 5.91 11.32
CA ASP A 157 -16.23 5.32 12.37
C ASP A 157 -15.55 4.16 13.09
N LYS A 158 -14.94 3.25 12.31
CA LYS A 158 -14.14 2.13 12.84
C LYS A 158 -12.95 2.64 13.64
N ALA A 159 -12.21 3.61 13.10
CA ALA A 159 -11.04 4.20 13.74
C ALA A 159 -11.40 4.85 15.08
N LEU A 160 -12.49 5.61 15.16
CA LEU A 160 -13.00 6.20 16.41
C LEU A 160 -13.38 5.13 17.43
N SER A 161 -14.07 4.07 16.98
CA SER A 161 -14.49 2.96 17.86
C SER A 161 -13.29 2.19 18.43
N ILE A 162 -12.25 1.96 17.63
CA ILE A 162 -11.02 1.30 18.07
C ILE A 162 -10.20 2.22 18.99
N ALA A 163 -10.10 3.51 18.65
CA ALA A 163 -9.47 4.54 19.48
C ALA A 163 -10.10 4.61 20.89
N GLU A 164 -11.43 4.57 20.99
CA GLU A 164 -12.13 4.49 22.26
C GLU A 164 -11.76 3.24 23.06
N LYS A 165 -11.83 2.05 22.43
CA LYS A 165 -11.47 0.78 23.08
C LYS A 165 -10.03 0.77 23.61
N LEU A 166 -9.11 1.37 22.85
CA LEU A 166 -7.70 1.50 23.22
C LEU A 166 -7.41 2.64 24.21
N LYS A 167 -8.41 3.48 24.50
CA LYS A 167 -8.25 4.74 25.25
C LYS A 167 -7.14 5.62 24.67
N TYR A 168 -7.02 5.60 23.35
CA TYR A 168 -6.00 6.30 22.59
C TYR A 168 -6.68 7.10 21.48
N PRO A 169 -7.01 8.38 21.72
CA PRO A 169 -7.84 9.15 20.81
C PRO A 169 -7.11 9.52 19.51
N ILE A 170 -7.89 9.84 18.49
CA ILE A 170 -7.42 10.31 17.18
C ILE A 170 -7.95 11.72 16.91
N ALA A 171 -7.20 12.53 16.18
CA ALA A 171 -7.60 13.87 15.75
C ALA A 171 -7.92 13.87 14.25
N VAL A 172 -8.67 14.87 13.76
CA VAL A 172 -8.93 15.04 12.32
C VAL A 172 -7.91 15.97 11.70
N HIS A 173 -7.33 15.54 10.58
CA HIS A 173 -6.63 16.39 9.60
C HIS A 173 -7.47 16.50 8.32
N ASP A 174 -7.99 17.70 8.03
CA ASP A 174 -8.84 18.00 6.87
C ASP A 174 -8.02 18.50 5.67
N GLU A 175 -8.08 17.73 4.58
CA GLU A 175 -7.42 17.95 3.28
C GLU A 175 -8.12 18.93 2.34
N ILE A 176 -9.05 19.74 2.86
CA ILE A 176 -9.79 20.71 2.05
C ILE A 176 -8.90 21.57 1.15
N MET A 177 -7.69 21.92 1.59
CA MET A 177 -6.75 22.73 0.82
C MET A 177 -6.45 22.14 -0.57
N PHE A 178 -6.43 20.82 -0.71
CA PHE A 178 -6.13 20.13 -1.96
C PHE A 178 -7.38 19.83 -2.81
N ARG A 179 -8.58 20.15 -2.33
CA ARG A 179 -9.85 20.00 -3.08
C ARG A 179 -10.29 21.33 -3.69
N LYS A 180 -9.52 21.81 -4.66
CA LYS A 180 -9.78 23.05 -5.41
C LYS A 180 -11.17 23.04 -6.06
N MET A 181 -11.74 24.24 -6.24
CA MET A 181 -13.06 24.46 -6.88
C MET A 181 -13.27 23.75 -8.23
N SER A 182 -12.19 23.43 -8.95
CA SER A 182 -12.22 22.72 -10.22
C SER A 182 -12.57 21.23 -10.09
N HIS A 183 -12.45 20.63 -8.90
CA HIS A 183 -12.78 19.22 -8.65
C HIS A 183 -14.15 19.09 -8.01
N THR A 184 -14.40 19.88 -6.96
CA THR A 184 -15.66 19.97 -6.24
C THR A 184 -15.83 21.39 -5.71
N LYS A 185 -17.03 21.76 -5.28
CA LYS A 185 -17.29 23.05 -4.63
C LYS A 185 -16.87 23.05 -3.14
N ALA A 186 -15.99 22.14 -2.72
CA ALA A 186 -15.63 21.92 -1.31
C ALA A 186 -15.10 23.16 -0.59
N GLN A 187 -14.33 24.00 -1.29
CA GLN A 187 -13.74 25.24 -0.76
C GLN A 187 -14.69 26.44 -0.77
N GLN A 188 -15.92 26.30 -1.27
CA GLN A 188 -16.94 27.33 -1.05
C GLN A 188 -17.24 27.42 0.45
N LEU A 189 -17.31 28.65 0.96
CA LEU A 189 -17.45 28.92 2.39
C LEU A 189 -18.66 28.19 3.00
N GLU A 190 -19.81 28.20 2.31
CA GLU A 190 -21.02 27.51 2.75
C GLU A 190 -20.84 25.99 2.87
N ASN A 191 -20.15 25.36 1.91
CA ASN A 191 -19.91 23.92 1.90
C ASN A 191 -18.90 23.54 2.98
N THR A 192 -17.87 24.37 3.17
CA THR A 192 -16.87 24.20 4.23
C THR A 192 -17.52 24.28 5.62
N ILE A 193 -18.36 25.30 5.86
CA ILE A 193 -19.13 25.44 7.10
C ILE A 193 -20.03 24.23 7.31
N SER A 194 -20.81 23.84 6.30
CA SER A 194 -21.77 22.74 6.41
C SER A 194 -21.08 21.42 6.72
N ARG A 195 -20.03 21.07 5.96
CA ARG A 195 -19.28 19.83 6.12
C ARG A 195 -18.65 19.71 7.50
N THR A 196 -17.93 20.76 7.92
CA THR A 196 -17.25 20.74 9.22
C THR A 196 -18.24 20.74 10.39
N ALA A 197 -19.31 21.54 10.31
CA ALA A 197 -20.34 21.56 11.35
C ALA A 197 -21.01 20.20 11.51
N THR A 198 -21.34 19.51 10.40
CA THR A 198 -21.91 18.17 10.43
C THR A 198 -20.95 17.17 11.09
N LEU A 199 -19.68 17.17 10.66
CA LEU A 199 -18.68 16.25 11.21
C LEU A 199 -18.47 16.47 12.72
N VAL A 200 -18.25 17.71 13.15
CA VAL A 200 -18.03 18.03 14.57
C VAL A 200 -19.27 17.73 15.40
N LYS A 201 -20.48 18.05 14.91
CA LYS A 201 -21.73 17.76 15.61
C LYS A 201 -21.95 16.26 15.80
N GLN A 202 -21.62 15.46 14.78
CA GLN A 202 -21.81 14.02 14.81
C GLN A 202 -20.75 13.31 15.67
N TYR A 203 -19.49 13.74 15.58
CA TYR A 203 -18.36 12.97 16.12
C TYR A 203 -17.56 13.67 17.22
N GLY A 204 -17.66 14.98 17.37
CA GLY A 204 -16.82 15.75 18.31
C GLY A 204 -17.02 15.37 19.79
N SER A 205 -18.15 14.74 20.13
CA SER A 205 -18.41 14.21 21.47
C SER A 205 -17.81 12.81 21.69
N HIS A 206 -17.50 12.06 20.62
CA HIS A 206 -17.06 10.67 20.67
C HIS A 206 -15.82 10.49 21.56
N PRO A 207 -15.74 9.47 22.43
CA PRO A 207 -14.60 9.27 23.34
C PRO A 207 -13.26 9.02 22.62
N GLY A 208 -13.32 8.38 21.44
CA GLY A 208 -12.18 8.21 20.55
C GLY A 208 -11.69 9.49 19.84
N TRP A 209 -12.42 10.61 19.92
CA TRP A 209 -12.00 11.88 19.32
C TRP A 209 -11.10 12.67 20.28
N LYS A 210 -9.94 13.14 19.80
CA LYS A 210 -8.97 13.90 20.60
C LYS A 210 -9.57 15.22 21.09
N LYS A 211 -9.52 15.42 22.40
CA LYS A 211 -9.89 16.68 23.03
C LYS A 211 -8.66 17.40 23.57
N MET A 212 -8.61 18.71 23.38
CA MET A 212 -7.64 19.61 24.00
C MET A 212 -8.40 20.74 24.69
N ASP A 213 -8.06 21.03 25.94
CA ASP A 213 -8.78 22.00 26.78
C ASP A 213 -10.31 21.69 26.84
N GLY A 214 -10.66 20.39 26.80
CA GLY A 214 -12.06 19.90 26.80
C GLY A 214 -12.78 19.98 25.45
N LEU A 215 -12.15 20.55 24.41
CA LEU A 215 -12.76 20.82 23.11
C LEU A 215 -12.31 19.80 22.04
N PRO A 216 -13.17 19.40 21.09
CA PRO A 216 -12.78 18.52 19.99
C PRO A 216 -11.72 19.19 19.11
N VAL A 217 -10.62 18.49 18.82
CA VAL A 217 -9.55 18.99 17.95
C VAL A 217 -9.95 18.88 16.49
N TYR A 218 -9.83 19.99 15.75
CA TYR A 218 -9.99 20.02 14.30
C TYR A 218 -8.78 20.73 13.68
N TYR A 219 -8.04 20.03 12.84
CA TYR A 219 -6.83 20.51 12.20
C TYR A 219 -7.03 20.58 10.68
N PHE A 220 -6.74 21.74 10.08
CA PHE A 220 -6.72 21.92 8.63
C PHE A 220 -5.61 22.87 8.18
N GLN A 221 -5.31 22.81 6.88
CA GLN A 221 -4.28 23.62 6.24
C GLN A 221 -4.87 24.85 5.56
N ASN A 222 -4.26 26.01 5.77
CA ASN A 222 -4.57 27.25 5.04
C ASN A 222 -3.34 27.81 4.31
N SER A 223 -2.53 26.92 3.74
CA SER A 223 -1.40 27.35 2.89
C SER A 223 -1.92 28.12 1.67
N ASN A 224 -1.12 29.08 1.20
CA ASN A 224 -1.51 30.05 0.17
C ASN A 224 -2.73 30.92 0.50
N LYS A 225 -3.21 30.90 1.76
CA LYS A 225 -4.36 31.70 2.22
C LYS A 225 -5.60 31.52 1.34
N TRP A 226 -5.91 30.27 0.98
CA TRP A 226 -7.09 29.96 0.15
C TRP A 226 -8.40 30.38 0.85
N LEU A 227 -8.41 30.38 2.17
CA LEU A 227 -9.44 31.00 3.00
C LEU A 227 -8.92 32.33 3.57
N SER A 228 -9.59 33.43 3.24
CA SER A 228 -9.23 34.76 3.75
C SER A 228 -9.44 34.84 5.28
N ALA A 229 -8.80 35.80 5.96
CA ALA A 229 -8.98 35.95 7.41
C ALA A 229 -10.44 36.21 7.82
N LYS A 230 -11.14 37.04 7.04
CA LYS A 230 -12.56 37.33 7.25
C LYS A 230 -13.45 36.09 7.05
N ASP A 231 -13.18 35.33 5.99
CA ASP A 231 -13.94 34.11 5.71
C ASP A 231 -13.61 33.01 6.73
N MET A 232 -12.38 32.95 7.23
CA MET A 232 -11.98 32.02 8.30
C MET A 232 -12.67 32.34 9.62
N GLU A 233 -12.73 33.61 10.01
CA GLU A 233 -13.49 34.04 11.19
C GLU A 233 -14.98 33.69 11.05
N THR A 234 -15.56 33.95 9.87
CA THR A 234 -16.95 33.58 9.56
C THR A 234 -17.13 32.07 9.62
N TYR A 235 -16.24 31.31 9.00
CA TYR A 235 -16.25 29.85 8.98
C TYR A 235 -16.27 29.26 10.39
N MET A 236 -15.30 29.64 11.22
CA MET A 236 -15.17 29.11 12.59
C MET A 236 -16.37 29.53 13.44
N SER A 237 -16.80 30.79 13.33
CA SER A 237 -17.98 31.28 14.07
C SER A 237 -19.25 30.51 13.72
N GLU A 238 -19.50 30.28 12.43
CA GLU A 238 -20.71 29.59 11.97
C GLU A 238 -20.67 28.09 12.27
N VAL A 239 -19.50 27.45 12.22
CA VAL A 239 -19.34 26.07 12.69
C VAL A 239 -19.65 25.97 14.17
N GLU A 240 -19.05 26.83 15.00
CA GLU A 240 -19.24 26.76 16.46
C GLU A 240 -20.69 27.06 16.88
N LYS A 241 -21.39 27.94 16.17
CA LYS A 241 -22.84 28.16 16.35
C LYS A 241 -23.66 26.90 16.09
N LYS A 242 -23.25 26.06 15.13
CA LYS A 242 -24.00 24.86 14.71
C LYS A 242 -23.61 23.59 15.48
N ALA A 243 -22.36 23.48 15.89
CA ALA A 243 -21.77 22.24 16.41
C ALA A 243 -21.19 22.36 17.83
N GLY A 244 -21.08 23.58 18.37
CA GLY A 244 -20.39 23.85 19.64
C GLY A 244 -18.91 24.21 19.45
N PRO A 245 -18.21 24.62 20.53
CA PRO A 245 -16.84 25.13 20.48
C PRO A 245 -15.83 24.06 20.02
N VAL A 246 -14.81 24.48 19.28
CA VAL A 246 -13.80 23.60 18.67
C VAL A 246 -12.39 24.05 19.03
N TYR A 247 -11.47 23.10 19.22
CA TYR A 247 -10.05 23.39 19.33
C TYR A 247 -9.43 23.48 17.93
N TRP A 248 -9.44 24.68 17.35
CA TRP A 248 -8.92 24.91 16.01
C TRP A 248 -7.39 24.93 15.98
N ILE A 249 -6.83 24.00 15.21
CA ILE A 249 -5.42 24.00 14.81
C ILE A 249 -5.37 24.42 13.34
N VAL A 250 -4.61 25.48 13.04
CA VAL A 250 -4.45 25.99 11.67
C VAL A 250 -2.98 25.93 11.28
N GLU A 251 -2.66 25.18 10.23
CA GLU A 251 -1.33 25.21 9.60
C GLU A 251 -1.29 26.31 8.54
N MET A 252 -0.43 27.30 8.77
CA MET A 252 -0.15 28.37 7.82
C MET A 252 1.04 29.22 8.28
N GLY A 253 1.53 30.08 7.38
CA GLY A 253 2.48 31.13 7.75
C GLY A 253 1.89 32.09 8.81
N ALA A 254 2.69 32.41 9.84
CA ALA A 254 2.26 33.28 10.93
C ALA A 254 1.90 34.69 10.44
N SER A 255 0.70 35.17 10.80
CA SER A 255 0.17 36.46 10.33
C SER A 255 -0.77 37.11 11.36
N ASP A 256 -0.59 38.41 11.61
CA ASP A 256 -1.39 39.19 12.56
C ASP A 256 -2.90 39.14 12.28
N GLU A 257 -3.31 39.16 11.00
CA GLU A 257 -4.74 39.17 10.62
C GLU A 257 -5.48 37.90 11.05
N TYR A 258 -4.84 36.73 10.91
CA TYR A 258 -5.42 35.44 11.30
C TYR A 258 -5.31 35.23 12.81
N LEU A 259 -4.19 35.59 13.43
CA LEU A 259 -3.98 35.37 14.87
C LEU A 259 -4.90 36.22 15.76
N ARG A 260 -5.52 37.27 15.21
CA ARG A 260 -6.60 38.01 15.89
C ARG A 260 -7.91 37.23 16.01
N ILE A 261 -8.14 36.21 15.17
CA ILE A 261 -9.36 35.40 15.19
C ILE A 261 -9.47 34.67 16.54
N PRO A 262 -10.49 34.93 17.37
CA PRO A 262 -10.57 34.36 18.73
C PRO A 262 -10.63 32.84 18.78
N GLN A 263 -11.24 32.21 17.76
CA GLN A 263 -11.46 30.77 17.66
C GLN A 263 -10.16 29.99 17.43
N ILE A 264 -9.18 30.55 16.70
CA ILE A 264 -7.88 29.90 16.53
C ILE A 264 -7.23 29.69 17.90
N LYS A 265 -6.96 28.43 18.26
CA LYS A 265 -6.30 28.07 19.53
C LYS A 265 -4.81 27.85 19.34
N MET A 266 -4.43 27.30 18.20
CA MET A 266 -3.05 26.96 17.90
C MET A 266 -2.71 27.27 16.44
N LEU A 267 -1.60 27.98 16.26
CA LEU A 267 -0.95 28.11 14.96
C LEU A 267 0.10 27.01 14.84
N PHE A 268 0.02 26.23 13.77
CA PHE A 268 1.18 25.50 13.28
C PHE A 268 1.90 26.36 12.27
N GLY A 269 3.12 26.76 12.64
CA GLY A 269 3.94 27.65 11.84
C GLY A 269 4.33 27.04 10.50
N PRO A 270 4.89 27.87 9.60
CA PRO A 270 5.40 27.39 8.32
C PRO A 270 6.42 26.27 8.54
N ASN A 271 6.32 25.29 7.67
CA ASN A 271 6.85 23.96 7.91
C ASN A 271 8.39 24.00 7.90
N VAL A 272 9.02 23.32 8.86
CA VAL A 272 10.43 22.90 8.75
C VAL A 272 10.64 22.07 7.49
N SER A 273 9.61 21.63 6.78
CA SER A 273 9.70 20.45 5.95
C SER A 273 9.25 20.57 4.51
N TRP A 274 8.20 21.33 4.19
CA TRP A 274 7.71 21.40 2.82
C TRP A 274 8.78 22.03 1.91
N PHE A 275 9.30 23.16 2.37
CA PHE A 275 10.37 23.87 1.69
C PHE A 275 11.68 23.06 1.64
N LEU A 276 11.97 22.24 2.67
CA LEU A 276 13.21 21.48 2.73
C LEU A 276 13.30 20.32 1.74
N HIS A 277 12.19 19.74 1.28
CA HIS A 277 12.22 18.69 0.26
C HIS A 277 12.08 19.20 -1.18
N THR A 278 11.77 20.49 -1.36
CA THR A 278 11.68 21.11 -2.68
C THR A 278 13.04 21.69 -3.12
N PRO A 279 13.35 21.72 -4.43
CA PRO A 279 14.53 22.42 -4.93
C PRO A 279 14.55 23.91 -4.51
N PRO A 280 15.73 24.49 -4.21
CA PRO A 280 17.07 23.88 -4.27
C PRO A 280 17.48 23.08 -3.02
N PHE A 281 16.59 22.91 -2.03
CA PHE A 281 16.98 22.44 -0.69
C PHE A 281 16.83 20.95 -0.45
N GLY A 282 16.09 20.22 -1.31
CA GLY A 282 15.83 18.77 -1.15
C GLY A 282 17.07 17.94 -0.78
N VAL A 283 18.10 17.99 -1.63
CA VAL A 283 19.36 17.26 -1.42
C VAL A 283 20.39 18.04 -0.58
N GLY A 284 19.96 19.16 0.01
CA GLY A 284 20.80 20.10 0.71
C GLY A 284 21.57 21.08 -0.19
N PRO A 285 22.28 22.06 0.41
CA PRO A 285 22.32 22.32 1.84
C PRO A 285 20.99 22.89 2.35
N HIS A 286 20.45 22.30 3.42
CA HIS A 286 19.22 22.78 4.03
C HIS A 286 19.46 24.10 4.78
N PRO A 287 18.62 25.14 4.59
CA PRO A 287 18.79 26.47 5.15
C PRO A 287 18.29 26.54 6.61
N TRP A 288 18.92 25.75 7.47
CA TRP A 288 18.51 25.58 8.87
C TRP A 288 18.44 26.89 9.66
N GLU A 289 19.32 27.85 9.39
CA GLU A 289 19.28 29.16 10.07
C GLU A 289 18.06 29.99 9.67
N ASP A 290 17.62 29.92 8.41
CA ASP A 290 16.44 30.65 7.96
C ASP A 290 15.16 30.00 8.48
N VAL A 291 15.12 28.67 8.50
CA VAL A 291 14.06 27.91 9.16
C VAL A 291 13.98 28.30 10.64
N ARG A 292 15.11 28.29 11.35
CA ARG A 292 15.20 28.66 12.76
C ARG A 292 14.66 30.07 13.01
N LYS A 293 15.10 31.08 12.24
CA LYS A 293 14.62 32.46 12.36
C LYS A 293 13.11 32.56 12.18
N ASP A 294 12.55 31.86 11.18
CA ASP A 294 11.12 31.92 10.89
C ASP A 294 10.27 31.20 11.95
N LEU A 295 10.76 30.11 12.52
CA LEU A 295 10.11 29.43 13.66
C LEU A 295 10.06 30.32 14.90
N PHE A 296 11.17 30.95 15.29
CA PHE A 296 11.19 31.88 16.43
C PHE A 296 10.29 33.09 16.20
N ARG A 297 10.31 33.66 14.99
CA ARG A 297 9.39 34.75 14.59
C ARG A 297 7.93 34.33 14.73
N SER A 298 7.59 33.14 14.24
CA SER A 298 6.22 32.61 14.27
C SER A 298 5.75 32.33 15.70
N LYS A 299 6.63 31.79 16.55
CA LYS A 299 6.36 31.58 17.98
C LYS A 299 6.08 32.89 18.71
N GLU A 300 6.93 33.91 18.55
CA GLU A 300 6.72 35.21 19.19
C GLU A 300 5.43 35.88 18.70
N LEU A 301 5.08 35.71 17.42
CA LEU A 301 3.83 36.24 16.89
C LEU A 301 2.61 35.50 17.47
N ALA A 302 2.64 34.17 17.59
CA ALA A 302 1.56 33.42 18.25
C ALA A 302 1.39 33.87 19.71
N LYS A 303 2.50 34.02 20.44
CA LYS A 303 2.52 34.49 21.83
C LYS A 303 1.93 35.90 21.98
N LYS A 304 2.26 36.83 21.07
CA LYS A 304 1.69 38.21 21.05
C LYS A 304 0.16 38.21 21.06
N TYR A 305 -0.48 37.23 20.44
CA TYR A 305 -1.94 37.09 20.36
C TYR A 305 -2.52 36.05 21.33
N GLY A 306 -1.73 35.57 22.29
CA GLY A 306 -2.17 34.58 23.28
C GLY A 306 -2.53 33.22 22.66
N LYS A 307 -1.91 32.84 21.54
CA LYS A 307 -2.14 31.57 20.85
C LYS A 307 -1.03 30.58 21.20
N LYS A 308 -1.35 29.28 21.20
CA LYS A 308 -0.34 28.22 21.28
C LYS A 308 0.38 28.08 19.94
N PHE A 309 1.62 27.60 19.96
CA PHE A 309 2.47 27.43 18.79
C PHE A 309 2.91 25.97 18.66
N GLY A 310 2.71 25.38 17.47
CA GLY A 310 3.15 24.04 17.14
C GLY A 310 4.18 24.01 16.00
N ILE A 311 5.00 22.96 15.96
CA ILE A 311 6.03 22.73 14.92
C ILE A 311 5.85 21.38 14.25
N LEU A 312 6.00 21.36 12.92
CA LEU A 312 6.07 20.15 12.11
C LEU A 312 7.52 19.68 11.97
N VAL A 313 7.77 18.38 12.14
CA VAL A 313 9.09 17.76 11.97
C VAL A 313 9.01 16.59 10.99
N TYR A 314 10.01 16.43 10.13
CA TYR A 314 10.11 15.32 9.18
C TYR A 314 11.23 14.38 9.59
N ALA A 315 11.01 13.09 9.31
CA ALA A 315 12.05 12.08 9.47
C ALA A 315 12.91 11.97 8.21
N LYS A 316 12.27 12.07 7.04
CA LYS A 316 12.82 11.94 5.68
C LYS A 316 11.73 12.29 4.66
N PHE A 317 12.07 12.30 3.37
CA PHE A 317 11.08 12.42 2.28
C PHE A 317 11.66 11.87 0.97
N ASN A 318 10.89 11.16 0.18
CA ASN A 318 11.28 10.71 -1.15
C ASN A 318 10.04 10.27 -1.95
N ASN A 319 9.56 11.13 -2.84
CA ASN A 319 8.39 10.87 -3.68
C ASN A 319 8.74 10.34 -5.08
N ASN A 320 9.98 9.89 -5.31
CA ASN A 320 10.46 9.48 -6.63
C ASN A 320 9.66 8.35 -7.28
N ASN A 321 8.91 7.55 -6.53
CA ASN A 321 8.04 6.53 -7.13
C ASN A 321 6.69 7.14 -7.57
N ASP A 322 6.00 7.87 -6.70
CA ASP A 322 4.68 8.39 -7.00
C ASP A 322 4.68 9.61 -7.93
N ARG A 323 5.42 10.66 -7.58
CA ARG A 323 5.40 11.95 -8.25
C ARG A 323 6.77 12.59 -8.19
N GLY A 324 7.39 12.87 -9.32
CA GLY A 324 8.68 13.53 -9.28
C GLY A 324 9.37 13.65 -10.63
N GLU A 325 10.48 14.36 -10.60
CA GLU A 325 11.53 14.30 -11.62
C GLU A 325 12.77 13.72 -10.95
N PRO A 326 13.65 13.03 -11.68
CA PRO A 326 14.93 12.58 -11.14
C PRO A 326 15.65 13.70 -10.38
N GLY A 327 15.91 13.49 -9.08
CA GLY A 327 16.63 14.44 -8.23
C GLY A 327 15.80 15.57 -7.61
N LYS A 328 14.47 15.58 -7.75
CA LYS A 328 13.56 16.52 -7.05
C LYS A 328 12.70 15.78 -6.02
N GLY A 329 12.29 16.46 -4.94
CA GLY A 329 11.35 15.87 -3.97
C GLY A 329 11.98 14.76 -3.11
N ARG A 330 13.20 14.98 -2.63
CA ARG A 330 13.90 14.06 -1.73
C ARG A 330 14.51 14.86 -0.58
N MET A 331 14.44 14.33 0.64
CA MET A 331 15.27 14.65 1.81
C MET A 331 15.86 13.32 2.28
N ASP A 332 17.18 13.22 2.28
CA ASP A 332 17.84 12.03 2.78
C ASP A 332 17.55 11.85 4.28
N ALA A 333 17.40 10.61 4.73
CA ALA A 333 17.25 10.32 6.14
C ALA A 333 18.55 10.59 6.93
N GLU A 334 19.70 10.60 6.25
CA GLU A 334 21.04 10.77 6.84
C GLU A 334 21.27 9.77 7.99
N ASP A 335 20.89 8.50 7.80
CA ASP A 335 20.94 7.47 8.84
C ASP A 335 20.14 7.85 10.11
N GLY A 336 19.01 8.55 9.91
CA GLY A 336 18.16 9.08 10.98
C GLY A 336 18.58 10.45 11.52
N ASN A 337 19.78 10.96 11.17
CA ASN A 337 20.27 12.24 11.68
C ASN A 337 19.44 13.44 11.23
N PHE A 338 18.80 13.37 10.05
CA PHE A 338 17.86 14.41 9.62
C PHE A 338 16.71 14.57 10.62
N TYR A 339 16.17 13.44 11.10
CA TYR A 339 15.10 13.44 12.09
C TYR A 339 15.59 13.98 13.44
N ILE A 340 16.79 13.57 13.88
CA ILE A 340 17.43 14.08 15.11
C ILE A 340 17.60 15.60 15.04
N LYS A 341 18.04 16.13 13.90
CA LYS A 341 18.22 17.57 13.71
C LYS A 341 16.88 18.31 13.74
N SER A 342 15.84 17.76 13.10
CA SER A 342 14.49 18.30 13.13
C SER A 342 13.90 18.34 14.55
N LEU A 343 14.07 17.26 15.32
CA LEU A 343 13.63 17.17 16.73
C LEU A 343 14.44 18.11 17.64
N SER A 344 15.75 18.24 17.40
CA SER A 344 16.61 19.16 18.16
C SER A 344 16.21 20.62 17.93
N MET A 345 15.89 20.99 16.68
CA MET A 345 15.33 22.30 16.35
C MET A 345 14.01 22.55 17.06
N ALA A 346 13.11 21.56 17.08
CA ALA A 346 11.85 21.68 17.81
C ALA A 346 12.09 21.87 19.32
N LYS A 347 13.02 21.13 19.92
CA LYS A 347 13.42 21.30 21.32
C LYS A 347 13.95 22.71 21.61
N GLU A 348 14.78 23.25 20.73
CA GLU A 348 15.34 24.60 20.86
C GLU A 348 14.26 25.68 20.82
N VAL A 349 13.34 25.59 19.85
CA VAL A 349 12.23 26.55 19.72
C VAL A 349 11.24 26.42 20.87
N ASN A 350 11.15 25.25 21.52
CA ASN A 350 10.28 24.97 22.67
C ASN A 350 8.79 25.28 22.39
N PRO A 351 8.15 24.58 21.42
CA PRO A 351 6.73 24.78 21.08
C PRO A 351 5.80 24.17 22.13
N ASP A 352 4.50 24.41 22.00
CA ASP A 352 3.46 23.79 22.84
C ASP A 352 3.09 22.36 22.36
N LEU A 353 3.37 22.05 21.09
CA LEU A 353 3.07 20.76 20.46
C LEU A 353 4.03 20.49 19.30
N ILE A 354 4.46 19.24 19.17
CA ILE A 354 5.20 18.76 17.99
C ILE A 354 4.29 17.82 17.21
N ILE A 355 4.22 17.99 15.89
CA ILE A 355 3.59 17.03 14.98
C ILE A 355 4.68 16.45 14.07
N VAL A 356 4.81 15.14 14.08
CA VAL A 356 5.65 14.40 13.14
C VAL A 356 4.86 14.21 11.84
N THR A 357 5.53 14.47 10.73
CA THR A 357 4.98 14.37 9.39
C THR A 357 5.87 13.36 8.65
N GLN A 358 5.40 12.14 8.38
CA GLN A 358 4.00 11.62 8.48
C GLN A 358 3.96 10.24 9.16
N TRP A 359 2.77 9.80 9.57
CA TRP A 359 2.62 8.44 10.11
C TRP A 359 2.88 7.40 9.01
N ASN A 360 2.08 7.38 7.94
CA ASN A 360 2.11 6.32 6.92
C ASN A 360 2.00 6.81 5.48
N ASP A 361 2.58 7.96 5.14
CA ASP A 361 2.69 8.38 3.74
C ASP A 361 3.84 7.66 3.03
N PHE A 362 3.54 6.50 2.46
CA PHE A 362 4.50 5.72 1.69
C PHE A 362 4.75 6.31 0.31
N GLU A 363 3.79 6.99 -0.31
CA GLU A 363 3.94 7.60 -1.64
C GLU A 363 4.96 8.75 -1.59
N GLU A 364 4.99 9.51 -0.48
CA GLU A 364 5.99 10.53 -0.21
C GLU A 364 7.26 10.01 0.48
N GLY A 365 7.28 8.76 0.94
CA GLY A 365 8.43 8.19 1.65
C GLY A 365 8.77 8.90 2.97
N ALA A 366 7.81 9.59 3.59
CA ALA A 366 7.99 10.39 4.80
C ALA A 366 7.38 9.75 6.06
N PHE A 367 7.03 8.47 5.98
CA PHE A 367 6.45 7.68 7.08
C PHE A 367 7.43 7.44 8.25
N ILE A 368 6.86 7.33 9.45
CA ILE A 368 7.50 6.76 10.65
C ILE A 368 6.85 5.45 11.12
N GLU A 369 5.71 5.06 10.52
CA GLU A 369 5.12 3.73 10.67
C GLU A 369 6.19 2.66 10.36
N PRO A 370 6.23 1.54 11.10
CA PRO A 370 7.25 0.53 10.88
C PRO A 370 7.28 -0.01 9.45
N ALA A 371 8.47 -0.08 8.86
CA ALA A 371 8.66 -0.47 7.47
C ALA A 371 10.03 -1.11 7.21
N TRP A 372 10.08 -2.00 6.21
CA TRP A 372 11.31 -2.44 5.57
C TRP A 372 11.77 -1.36 4.59
N ASP A 373 12.52 -0.41 5.14
CA ASP A 373 12.80 0.87 4.49
C ASP A 373 13.84 0.79 3.36
N TYR A 374 13.85 1.78 2.47
CA TYR A 374 14.80 1.88 1.34
C TYR A 374 16.17 2.42 1.73
N ASP A 375 16.24 3.15 2.84
CA ASP A 375 17.49 3.63 3.42
C ASP A 375 18.21 2.56 4.26
N GLY A 376 17.56 1.41 4.51
CA GLY A 376 18.24 0.13 4.72
C GLY A 376 19.02 -0.03 6.03
N PHE A 377 18.84 0.81 7.04
CA PHE A 377 19.72 0.74 8.21
C PHE A 377 19.33 -0.39 9.19
N ASN A 378 20.21 -1.40 9.26
CA ASN A 378 20.28 -2.53 10.20
C ASN A 378 19.15 -3.56 10.20
N GLY A 379 18.16 -3.44 9.33
CA GLY A 379 17.02 -4.37 9.31
C GLY A 379 16.11 -4.23 10.54
N ASP A 380 16.12 -3.08 11.23
CA ASP A 380 15.15 -2.75 12.27
C ASP A 380 13.98 -1.94 11.66
N PRO A 381 12.82 -2.56 11.40
CA PRO A 381 11.67 -1.86 10.85
C PRO A 381 11.05 -0.84 11.81
N PHE A 382 11.42 -0.84 13.10
CA PHE A 382 10.84 0.04 14.11
C PHE A 382 11.67 1.29 14.42
N ARG A 383 12.78 1.51 13.70
CA ARG A 383 13.79 2.51 14.05
C ARG A 383 13.23 3.91 14.32
N TYR A 384 12.36 4.43 13.46
CA TYR A 384 11.79 5.77 13.64
C TYR A 384 10.88 5.86 14.86
N CYS A 385 10.09 4.82 15.15
CA CYS A 385 9.33 4.73 16.40
C CYS A 385 10.26 4.72 17.63
N ARG A 386 11.44 4.08 17.55
CA ARG A 386 12.45 4.12 18.62
C ARG A 386 13.09 5.49 18.80
N ILE A 387 13.41 6.18 17.69
CA ILE A 387 13.92 7.56 17.71
C ILE A 387 12.88 8.48 18.35
N THR A 388 11.62 8.40 17.92
CA THR A 388 10.52 9.18 18.50
C THR A 388 10.38 8.92 20.00
N ALA A 389 10.28 7.66 20.42
CA ALA A 389 10.17 7.31 21.85
C ALA A 389 11.36 7.83 22.65
N SER A 390 12.58 7.59 22.17
CA SER A 390 13.82 7.98 22.87
C SER A 390 13.96 9.49 22.97
N SER A 391 13.53 10.25 21.96
CA SER A 391 13.50 11.72 22.02
C SER A 391 12.69 12.28 23.19
N MET A 392 11.72 11.51 23.70
CA MET A 392 10.90 11.83 24.86
C MET A 392 11.37 11.14 26.15
N GLY A 393 12.53 10.47 26.13
CA GLY A 393 13.02 9.65 27.24
C GLY A 393 12.22 8.37 27.49
N LYS A 394 11.48 7.88 26.49
CA LYS A 394 10.66 6.66 26.57
C LYS A 394 11.34 5.51 25.83
N THR A 395 11.02 4.28 26.23
CA THR A 395 11.42 3.07 25.51
C THR A 395 10.28 2.58 24.62
N PHE A 396 10.55 2.34 23.34
CA PHE A 396 9.58 1.78 22.41
C PHE A 396 9.42 0.27 22.59
N SER A 397 8.18 -0.21 22.51
CA SER A 397 7.83 -1.63 22.42
C SER A 397 6.92 -1.91 21.22
N PRO A 398 7.22 -2.89 20.34
CA PRO A 398 6.33 -3.25 19.24
C PRO A 398 4.93 -3.67 19.71
N ALA A 399 3.89 -3.23 19.02
CA ALA A 399 2.54 -3.75 19.24
C ALA A 399 2.41 -5.17 18.66
N PRO A 400 1.49 -6.02 19.19
CA PRO A 400 1.19 -7.32 18.60
C PRO A 400 0.75 -7.19 17.14
N LEU A 401 1.34 -7.99 16.26
CA LEU A 401 1.03 -7.99 14.82
C LEU A 401 -0.48 -8.13 14.55
N PRO A 402 -0.98 -7.58 13.43
CA PRO A 402 -2.36 -7.78 13.03
C PRO A 402 -2.72 -9.26 12.90
N LYS A 403 -4.01 -9.58 13.02
CA LYS A 403 -4.55 -10.90 12.70
C LYS A 403 -4.07 -11.36 11.34
N ARG A 404 -3.57 -12.59 11.30
CA ARG A 404 -2.92 -13.19 10.13
C ARG A 404 -3.79 -13.08 8.87
N ASP A 405 -5.08 -13.35 9.00
CA ASP A 405 -6.06 -13.35 7.90
C ASP A 405 -6.39 -11.96 7.35
N GLN A 406 -6.00 -10.87 8.00
CA GLN A 406 -6.15 -9.49 7.52
C GLN A 406 -4.91 -8.97 6.78
N LEU A 407 -3.83 -9.76 6.73
CA LEU A 407 -2.57 -9.42 6.08
C LEU A 407 -2.45 -10.09 4.71
N ASP A 408 -1.61 -9.52 3.85
CA ASP A 408 -1.23 -10.11 2.57
C ASP A 408 -0.64 -11.52 2.77
N PRO A 409 -1.19 -12.58 2.14
CA PRO A 409 -0.69 -13.94 2.27
C PRO A 409 0.79 -14.11 1.98
N LEU A 410 1.39 -13.27 1.12
CA LEU A 410 2.81 -13.35 0.79
C LEU A 410 3.73 -12.94 1.95
N ILE A 411 3.31 -12.03 2.84
CA ILE A 411 4.18 -11.55 3.93
C ILE A 411 4.06 -12.36 5.22
N ARG A 412 3.02 -13.17 5.36
CA ARG A 412 2.72 -13.87 6.62
C ARG A 412 3.86 -14.78 7.08
N HIS A 413 4.46 -15.55 6.19
CA HIS A 413 5.61 -16.39 6.56
C HIS A 413 6.78 -15.55 7.10
N LYS A 414 7.09 -14.41 6.46
CA LYS A 414 8.11 -13.48 6.91
C LYS A 414 7.81 -12.88 8.30
N LEU A 415 6.54 -12.65 8.61
CA LEU A 415 6.09 -12.05 9.87
C LEU A 415 5.97 -13.05 11.02
N PHE A 416 5.45 -14.24 10.77
CA PHE A 416 5.13 -15.20 11.82
C PHE A 416 6.19 -16.30 11.97
N GLY A 417 7.07 -16.48 10.97
CA GLY A 417 8.13 -17.49 10.99
C GLY A 417 7.63 -18.92 10.72
N ASP A 418 6.36 -19.06 10.33
CA ASP A 418 5.70 -20.33 10.04
C ASP A 418 4.74 -20.18 8.84
N THR A 419 4.21 -21.31 8.38
CA THR A 419 3.19 -21.35 7.34
C THR A 419 1.97 -22.12 7.84
N VAL A 420 0.77 -21.58 7.60
CA VAL A 420 -0.52 -22.18 7.91
C VAL A 420 -1.42 -22.19 6.68
N ALA A 421 -2.54 -22.91 6.74
CA ALA A 421 -3.50 -22.95 5.63
C ALA A 421 -4.05 -21.54 5.32
N GLY A 422 -4.04 -21.17 4.04
CA GLY A 422 -4.49 -19.86 3.56
C GLY A 422 -3.38 -18.80 3.41
N ASP A 423 -2.14 -19.15 3.73
CA ASP A 423 -0.97 -18.35 3.36
C ASP A 423 -0.60 -18.56 1.89
N ALA A 424 0.32 -17.74 1.39
CA ALA A 424 0.97 -18.06 0.13
C ALA A 424 1.96 -19.21 0.31
N GLY A 425 1.91 -20.14 -0.63
CA GLY A 425 2.92 -21.20 -0.76
C GLY A 425 4.27 -20.69 -1.27
N PRO A 426 5.19 -21.60 -1.61
CA PRO A 426 6.53 -21.29 -2.08
C PRO A 426 6.51 -20.48 -3.37
N VAL A 427 7.32 -19.43 -3.45
CA VAL A 427 7.42 -18.60 -4.66
C VAL A 427 8.67 -18.95 -5.44
N PHE A 428 8.53 -19.11 -6.75
CA PHE A 428 9.64 -19.27 -7.68
C PHE A 428 9.67 -18.17 -8.74
N GLN A 429 10.88 -17.90 -9.23
CA GLN A 429 11.21 -16.87 -10.21
C GLN A 429 12.29 -17.37 -11.18
N SER A 430 12.66 -16.52 -12.15
CA SER A 430 13.74 -16.78 -13.11
C SER A 430 13.56 -18.09 -13.90
N SER A 431 12.32 -18.49 -14.13
CA SER A 431 12.02 -19.78 -14.71
C SER A 431 12.33 -19.82 -16.21
N LYS A 432 12.98 -20.89 -16.65
CA LYS A 432 13.38 -21.11 -18.05
C LYS A 432 12.91 -22.47 -18.51
N LEU A 433 12.35 -22.52 -19.71
CA LEU A 433 12.00 -23.77 -20.38
C LEU A 433 12.93 -23.95 -21.59
N ALA A 434 13.75 -25.00 -21.55
CA ALA A 434 14.55 -25.44 -22.68
C ALA A 434 14.11 -26.87 -23.05
N ASP A 435 13.56 -27.03 -24.25
CA ASP A 435 12.88 -28.24 -24.70
C ASP A 435 11.76 -28.67 -23.75
N ARG A 436 12.08 -29.60 -22.83
CA ARG A 436 11.16 -30.11 -21.80
C ARG A 436 11.69 -29.89 -20.39
N LYS A 437 12.90 -29.35 -20.23
CA LYS A 437 13.50 -29.08 -18.94
C LYS A 437 13.07 -27.70 -18.45
N LEU A 438 12.29 -27.68 -17.37
CA LEU A 438 11.91 -26.48 -16.66
C LEU A 438 12.91 -26.24 -15.53
N GLU A 439 13.56 -25.09 -15.52
CA GLU A 439 14.46 -24.62 -14.47
C GLU A 439 13.83 -23.43 -13.75
N TRP A 440 14.11 -23.24 -12.47
CA TRP A 440 13.60 -22.12 -11.67
C TRP A 440 14.56 -21.77 -10.53
N LYS A 441 14.31 -20.62 -9.88
CA LYS A 441 14.96 -20.23 -8.63
C LYS A 441 13.90 -20.01 -7.56
N TRP A 442 14.16 -20.53 -6.37
CA TRP A 442 13.32 -20.25 -5.21
C TRP A 442 13.57 -18.86 -4.65
N CYS A 443 12.53 -18.27 -4.08
CA CYS A 443 12.58 -16.97 -3.44
C CYS A 443 12.60 -17.10 -1.92
N GLU A 444 13.33 -16.21 -1.24
CA GLU A 444 13.48 -16.25 0.21
C GLU A 444 12.22 -15.77 0.94
N GLY A 445 11.94 -16.38 2.10
CA GLY A 445 10.85 -15.98 2.99
C GLY A 445 9.47 -16.52 2.61
N SER A 446 9.41 -17.73 2.02
CA SER A 446 8.17 -18.49 1.82
C SER A 446 8.25 -19.86 2.49
N GLY A 447 7.11 -20.57 2.54
CA GLY A 447 7.05 -21.93 3.06
C GLY A 447 7.86 -22.93 2.23
N ASP A 448 8.10 -24.12 2.82
CA ASP A 448 8.91 -25.16 2.20
C ASP A 448 8.23 -25.76 0.95
N PRO A 449 8.89 -25.74 -0.22
CA PRO A 449 8.35 -26.39 -1.41
C PRO A 449 8.37 -27.91 -1.29
N VAL A 450 7.29 -28.55 -1.75
CA VAL A 450 7.17 -30.01 -1.82
C VAL A 450 6.80 -30.54 -3.20
N GLU A 451 6.02 -29.78 -3.95
CA GLU A 451 5.68 -30.13 -5.33
C GLU A 451 5.53 -28.89 -6.20
N MET A 452 5.91 -29.03 -7.47
CA MET A 452 5.58 -28.10 -8.54
C MET A 452 4.49 -28.74 -9.39
N ARG A 453 3.28 -28.19 -9.37
CA ARG A 453 2.18 -28.66 -10.21
C ARG A 453 2.23 -27.98 -11.58
N ILE A 454 2.07 -28.77 -12.63
CA ILE A 454 1.99 -28.33 -14.03
C ILE A 454 0.58 -28.63 -14.55
N ILE A 455 -0.14 -27.59 -14.97
CA ILE A 455 -1.53 -27.65 -15.41
C ILE A 455 -1.63 -27.18 -16.86
N GLN A 456 -2.11 -28.03 -17.76
CA GLN A 456 -2.31 -27.74 -19.18
C GLN A 456 -3.69 -28.17 -19.66
N SER A 457 -4.03 -29.45 -19.55
CA SER A 457 -5.31 -29.99 -20.05
C SER A 457 -6.48 -29.58 -19.16
N ASN A 458 -6.23 -29.39 -17.87
CA ASN A 458 -7.25 -28.96 -16.90
C ASN A 458 -7.49 -27.44 -16.88
N LEU A 459 -6.72 -26.65 -17.64
CA LEU A 459 -6.99 -25.22 -17.79
C LEU A 459 -8.32 -25.02 -18.49
N LEU A 460 -9.19 -24.21 -17.89
CA LEU A 460 -10.40 -23.75 -18.58
C LEU A 460 -9.96 -22.83 -19.71
N ARG A 461 -10.41 -23.11 -20.93
CA ARG A 461 -9.94 -22.42 -22.13
C ARG A 461 -11.10 -22.03 -23.03
N TRP A 462 -10.98 -20.86 -23.64
CA TRP A 462 -11.86 -20.37 -24.69
C TRP A 462 -11.06 -19.72 -25.82
N THR A 463 -11.49 -19.94 -27.06
CA THR A 463 -10.98 -19.27 -28.27
C THR A 463 -12.17 -18.89 -29.17
N PRO A 464 -12.03 -17.92 -30.09
CA PRO A 464 -13.08 -17.58 -31.06
C PRO A 464 -13.61 -18.79 -31.86
N ASP A 465 -12.74 -19.76 -32.15
CA ASP A 465 -13.09 -20.99 -32.89
C ASP A 465 -13.85 -22.04 -32.06
N SER A 466 -13.98 -21.85 -30.73
CA SER A 466 -14.68 -22.77 -29.82
C SER A 466 -15.89 -22.12 -29.10
N PRO A 467 -16.86 -21.51 -29.81
CA PRO A 467 -17.71 -20.50 -29.18
C PRO A 467 -18.92 -21.05 -28.38
N ALA A 468 -19.46 -22.24 -28.69
CA ALA A 468 -20.82 -22.60 -28.24
C ALA A 468 -20.89 -23.65 -27.10
N MET A 469 -19.88 -24.49 -26.94
CA MET A 469 -19.88 -25.61 -25.98
C MET A 469 -18.51 -25.74 -25.34
N GLY A 470 -18.45 -25.68 -24.01
CA GLY A 470 -17.20 -25.74 -23.27
C GLY A 470 -17.34 -25.30 -21.81
N PRO A 471 -16.22 -25.34 -21.06
CA PRO A 471 -16.19 -24.91 -19.67
C PRO A 471 -16.24 -23.38 -19.50
N ILE A 472 -15.98 -22.63 -20.59
CA ILE A 472 -16.24 -21.20 -20.75
C ILE A 472 -17.10 -21.05 -22.02
N ARG A 473 -18.22 -20.32 -21.93
CA ARG A 473 -19.16 -20.11 -23.04
C ARG A 473 -19.44 -18.62 -23.23
N VAL A 474 -19.98 -18.23 -24.38
CA VAL A 474 -20.34 -16.83 -24.67
C VAL A 474 -21.82 -16.67 -24.97
N SER A 475 -22.44 -15.57 -24.54
CA SER A 475 -23.88 -15.31 -24.79
C SER A 475 -24.15 -14.55 -26.09
N ASN A 476 -23.17 -13.77 -26.55
CA ASN A 476 -23.37 -12.77 -27.59
C ASN A 476 -22.21 -12.75 -28.60
N LEU A 477 -21.97 -13.90 -29.26
CA LEU A 477 -20.90 -14.08 -30.25
C LEU A 477 -20.88 -13.01 -31.37
N SER A 478 -22.04 -12.44 -31.71
CA SER A 478 -22.16 -11.37 -32.71
C SER A 478 -21.46 -10.05 -32.35
N GLN A 479 -20.97 -9.91 -31.12
CA GLN A 479 -20.20 -8.74 -30.65
C GLN A 479 -18.74 -8.75 -31.06
N ILE A 480 -18.22 -9.90 -31.49
CA ILE A 480 -16.90 -10.02 -32.10
C ILE A 480 -17.03 -10.35 -33.59
N ASP A 481 -16.04 -9.97 -34.39
CA ASP A 481 -15.91 -10.46 -35.77
C ASP A 481 -15.23 -11.84 -35.82
N GLU A 482 -15.02 -12.38 -37.01
CA GLU A 482 -14.36 -13.69 -37.22
C GLU A 482 -12.93 -13.75 -36.66
N LYS A 483 -12.29 -12.59 -36.46
CA LYS A 483 -10.95 -12.50 -35.86
C LYS A 483 -11.00 -12.36 -34.34
N GLY A 484 -12.17 -12.17 -33.74
CA GLY A 484 -12.29 -11.88 -32.32
C GLY A 484 -12.19 -10.39 -31.98
N THR A 485 -12.29 -9.50 -32.96
CA THR A 485 -12.22 -8.05 -32.74
C THR A 485 -13.49 -7.55 -32.07
N LEU A 486 -13.33 -6.93 -30.90
CA LEU A 486 -14.43 -6.29 -30.18
C LEU A 486 -14.83 -4.98 -30.86
N LYS A 487 -16.14 -4.84 -31.14
CA LYS A 487 -16.72 -3.58 -31.64
C LYS A 487 -16.70 -2.51 -30.55
N ASP A 488 -16.50 -1.25 -30.94
CA ASP A 488 -16.44 -0.12 -30.00
C ASP A 488 -17.71 -0.03 -29.13
N LYS A 489 -17.54 0.25 -27.83
CA LYS A 489 -18.59 0.35 -26.80
C LYS A 489 -19.43 -0.91 -26.54
N MET A 490 -19.06 -2.05 -27.11
CA MET A 490 -19.79 -3.31 -26.90
C MET A 490 -19.15 -4.14 -25.76
N GLU A 491 -20.03 -4.84 -25.03
CA GLU A 491 -19.66 -5.75 -23.96
C GLU A 491 -19.81 -7.19 -24.46
N PHE A 492 -18.74 -7.98 -24.40
CA PHE A 492 -18.72 -9.39 -24.73
C PHE A 492 -18.82 -10.23 -23.46
N ARG A 493 -19.80 -11.14 -23.40
CA ARG A 493 -20.25 -11.75 -22.15
C ARG A 493 -19.98 -13.24 -22.12
N PHE A 494 -19.51 -13.69 -20.97
CA PHE A 494 -19.12 -15.06 -20.72
C PHE A 494 -19.96 -15.71 -19.61
N TYR A 495 -20.17 -17.02 -19.76
CA TYR A 495 -20.57 -17.95 -18.71
C TYR A 495 -19.35 -18.81 -18.36
N VAL A 496 -19.16 -19.14 -17.09
CA VAL A 496 -18.06 -20.02 -16.66
C VAL A 496 -18.58 -21.28 -15.95
N PRO A 497 -19.40 -22.12 -16.60
CA PRO A 497 -20.01 -23.30 -15.96
C PRO A 497 -18.99 -24.38 -15.57
N GLY A 498 -17.77 -24.34 -16.13
CA GLY A 498 -16.68 -25.22 -15.73
C GLY A 498 -16.04 -24.84 -14.38
N MET A 499 -16.42 -23.70 -13.79
CA MET A 499 -15.87 -23.22 -12.52
C MET A 499 -16.97 -22.49 -11.74
N ILE A 500 -17.71 -23.23 -10.91
CA ILE A 500 -18.70 -22.65 -10.00
C ILE A 500 -18.03 -22.39 -8.65
N CYS A 501 -18.24 -21.19 -8.10
CA CYS A 501 -17.64 -20.73 -6.86
C CYS A 501 -18.74 -20.48 -5.81
N ASP A 502 -19.10 -21.53 -5.07
CA ASP A 502 -20.08 -21.44 -3.96
C ASP A 502 -19.63 -20.49 -2.84
N LYS A 503 -18.31 -20.30 -2.72
CA LYS A 503 -17.63 -19.33 -1.87
C LYS A 503 -16.72 -18.45 -2.72
N ALA A 504 -16.41 -17.25 -2.22
CA ALA A 504 -15.46 -16.38 -2.89
C ALA A 504 -14.11 -17.11 -3.05
N ALA A 505 -13.54 -17.04 -4.25
CA ALA A 505 -12.31 -17.73 -4.59
C ALA A 505 -11.33 -16.82 -5.33
N ASP A 506 -10.05 -17.02 -5.08
CA ASP A 506 -8.99 -16.36 -5.84
C ASP A 506 -8.58 -17.25 -7.02
N LEU A 507 -8.82 -16.74 -8.24
CA LEU A 507 -8.51 -17.40 -9.50
C LEU A 507 -7.44 -16.60 -10.25
N TRP A 508 -6.98 -17.13 -11.37
CA TRP A 508 -6.16 -16.38 -12.32
C TRP A 508 -6.73 -16.49 -13.73
N ILE A 509 -6.65 -15.39 -14.47
CA ILE A 509 -7.06 -15.31 -15.87
C ILE A 509 -5.87 -15.00 -16.77
N GLY A 510 -5.72 -15.82 -17.80
CA GLY A 510 -4.88 -15.57 -18.95
C GLY A 510 -5.71 -14.94 -20.06
N VAL A 511 -5.29 -13.80 -20.60
CA VAL A 511 -5.96 -13.17 -21.74
C VAL A 511 -4.93 -12.97 -22.84
N ARG A 512 -5.15 -13.60 -24.00
CA ARG A 512 -4.37 -13.31 -25.21
C ARG A 512 -5.14 -12.34 -26.07
N ALA A 513 -4.52 -11.21 -26.37
CA ALA A 513 -5.11 -10.16 -27.19
C ALA A 513 -4.11 -9.57 -28.18
N SER A 514 -4.61 -8.83 -29.18
CA SER A 514 -3.75 -8.07 -30.10
C SER A 514 -2.87 -7.07 -29.34
N SER A 515 -1.72 -6.74 -29.92
CA SER A 515 -0.82 -5.70 -29.38
C SER A 515 -1.43 -4.29 -29.40
N ALA A 516 -2.44 -4.08 -30.24
CA ALA A 516 -3.23 -2.85 -30.36
C ALA A 516 -4.44 -2.87 -29.40
N GLY A 517 -4.69 -1.73 -28.75
CA GLY A 517 -5.78 -1.56 -27.79
C GLY A 517 -5.52 -2.18 -26.42
N SER A 518 -6.51 -2.06 -25.53
CA SER A 518 -6.53 -2.73 -24.23
C SER A 518 -7.94 -3.23 -23.92
N LEU A 519 -8.04 -4.20 -23.01
CA LEU A 519 -9.30 -4.81 -22.61
C LEU A 519 -9.57 -4.51 -21.15
N ARG A 520 -10.82 -4.18 -20.86
CA ARG A 520 -11.37 -4.18 -19.51
C ARG A 520 -12.13 -5.47 -19.30
N ILE A 521 -11.74 -6.22 -18.28
CA ILE A 521 -12.42 -7.45 -17.87
C ILE A 521 -13.18 -7.14 -16.60
N GLN A 522 -14.50 -7.26 -16.60
CA GLN A 522 -15.32 -7.22 -15.39
C GLN A 522 -15.71 -8.65 -15.01
N TYR A 523 -15.80 -8.94 -13.72
CA TYR A 523 -16.21 -10.26 -13.26
C TYR A 523 -17.07 -10.18 -12.00
N ARG A 524 -17.87 -11.23 -11.80
CA ARG A 524 -18.69 -11.38 -10.61
C ARG A 524 -17.81 -11.71 -9.41
N SER A 525 -17.88 -10.85 -8.39
CA SER A 525 -17.20 -11.02 -7.11
C SER A 525 -18.18 -10.91 -5.94
N GLU A 526 -17.70 -11.22 -4.73
CA GLU A 526 -18.45 -11.00 -3.48
C GLU A 526 -18.86 -9.53 -3.33
N MET A 527 -20.09 -9.29 -2.83
CA MET A 527 -20.67 -7.95 -2.69
C MET A 527 -19.89 -7.11 -1.66
N GLU A 528 -19.64 -5.83 -1.95
CA GLU A 528 -19.24 -4.88 -0.92
C GLU A 528 -20.39 -4.66 0.08
N ASN A 529 -20.05 -4.61 1.37
CA ASN A 529 -21.01 -4.51 2.50
C ASN A 529 -21.76 -3.17 2.60
N TYR A 530 -21.66 -2.25 1.62
CA TYR A 530 -22.07 -0.85 1.78
C TYR A 530 -23.23 -0.37 0.89
N ARG A 531 -23.89 -1.24 0.10
CA ARG A 531 -25.09 -0.86 -0.66
C ARG A 531 -26.27 -1.80 -0.44
N VAL A 532 -27.42 -1.21 -0.13
CA VAL A 532 -28.69 -1.88 0.22
C VAL A 532 -29.50 -2.27 -1.03
N ASP A 533 -29.05 -1.89 -2.23
CA ASP A 533 -29.67 -2.33 -3.47
C ASP A 533 -28.94 -3.54 -4.05
N SER A 534 -29.71 -4.51 -4.54
CA SER A 534 -29.30 -5.86 -4.97
C SER A 534 -28.43 -5.90 -6.24
N ARG A 535 -27.48 -4.98 -6.38
CA ARG A 535 -26.57 -4.87 -7.53
C ARG A 535 -25.18 -5.32 -7.10
N TRP A 536 -24.76 -6.47 -7.61
CA TRP A 536 -23.38 -6.96 -7.51
C TRP A 536 -22.39 -5.85 -7.87
N GLU A 537 -21.37 -5.62 -7.04
CA GLU A 537 -20.27 -4.76 -7.45
C GLU A 537 -19.31 -5.54 -8.35
N LYS A 538 -19.13 -5.04 -9.57
CA LYS A 538 -18.24 -5.65 -10.56
C LYS A 538 -16.80 -5.22 -10.26
N ARG A 539 -15.95 -6.17 -9.87
CA ARG A 539 -14.49 -5.95 -9.94
C ARG A 539 -14.03 -5.94 -11.39
N TYR A 540 -12.94 -5.23 -11.65
CA TYR A 540 -12.37 -5.16 -12.99
C TYR A 540 -10.85 -5.33 -13.02
N LEU A 541 -10.37 -5.85 -14.14
CA LEU A 541 -8.96 -5.95 -14.53
C LEU A 541 -8.76 -5.17 -15.83
N ASP A 542 -7.55 -4.67 -16.04
CA ASP A 542 -7.18 -3.88 -17.22
C ASP A 542 -5.87 -4.39 -17.81
N THR A 543 -5.91 -4.82 -19.07
CA THR A 543 -4.70 -5.28 -19.75
C THR A 543 -3.73 -4.15 -20.07
N GLY A 544 -4.20 -2.90 -20.16
CA GLY A 544 -3.36 -1.71 -20.37
C GLY A 544 -2.48 -1.35 -19.17
N ARG A 545 -2.70 -1.98 -18.00
CA ARG A 545 -1.95 -1.75 -16.77
C ARG A 545 -1.34 -3.03 -16.19
N SER A 546 -1.21 -4.07 -17.01
CA SER A 546 -0.76 -5.40 -16.59
C SER A 546 0.49 -5.82 -17.34
N ALA A 547 1.35 -6.60 -16.67
CA ALA A 547 2.49 -7.24 -17.30
C ALA A 547 2.03 -8.28 -18.34
N PHE A 548 2.83 -8.50 -19.38
CA PHE A 548 2.48 -9.39 -20.49
C PHE A 548 3.67 -10.17 -21.05
N ILE A 549 3.36 -11.29 -21.71
CA ILE A 549 4.28 -12.06 -22.56
C ILE A 549 4.09 -11.61 -24.00
N GLU A 550 5.18 -11.27 -24.69
CA GLU A 550 5.17 -11.07 -26.14
C GLU A 550 5.16 -12.40 -26.90
N VAL A 551 4.12 -12.62 -27.71
CA VAL A 551 3.93 -13.85 -28.48
C VAL A 551 3.88 -13.52 -29.97
N GLY A 552 5.07 -13.40 -30.59
CA GLY A 552 5.22 -13.09 -32.01
C GLY A 552 4.72 -11.69 -32.39
N GLU A 553 4.59 -11.41 -33.69
CA GLU A 553 4.18 -10.09 -34.19
C GLU A 553 2.70 -9.74 -33.90
N ALA A 554 1.87 -10.73 -33.51
CA ALA A 554 0.42 -10.58 -33.49
C ALA A 554 -0.24 -10.41 -32.12
N GLY A 555 0.43 -10.63 -30.97
CA GLY A 555 -0.28 -10.50 -29.69
C GLY A 555 0.52 -10.53 -28.39
N LYS A 556 -0.19 -10.12 -27.33
CA LYS A 556 0.26 -10.10 -25.93
C LYS A 556 -0.57 -11.07 -25.10
N VAL A 557 0.06 -11.77 -24.17
CA VAL A 557 -0.63 -12.61 -23.18
C VAL A 557 -0.49 -11.99 -21.81
N TYR A 558 -1.62 -11.65 -21.20
CA TYR A 558 -1.73 -11.09 -19.86
C TYR A 558 -2.06 -12.21 -18.87
N TRP A 559 -1.43 -12.20 -17.70
CA TRP A 559 -1.71 -13.16 -16.62
C TRP A 559 -2.04 -12.38 -15.35
N MET A 560 -3.30 -12.42 -14.93
CA MET A 560 -3.83 -11.51 -13.91
C MET A 560 -4.64 -12.29 -12.87
N PRO A 561 -4.53 -11.98 -11.57
CA PRO A 561 -5.37 -12.59 -10.56
C PRO A 561 -6.78 -11.99 -10.58
N MET A 562 -7.76 -12.86 -10.38
CA MET A 562 -9.15 -12.49 -10.14
C MET A 562 -9.44 -12.75 -8.66
N ARG A 563 -9.69 -11.70 -7.88
CA ARG A 563 -9.80 -11.77 -6.43
C ARG A 563 -11.25 -11.86 -6.00
N GLY A 564 -11.57 -12.78 -5.09
CA GLY A 564 -12.92 -12.91 -4.53
C GLY A 564 -14.01 -13.25 -5.55
N VAL A 565 -13.68 -14.07 -6.56
CA VAL A 565 -14.58 -14.51 -7.64
C VAL A 565 -15.77 -15.31 -7.09
N ARG A 566 -16.95 -15.05 -7.65
CA ARG A 566 -18.23 -15.71 -7.32
C ARG A 566 -18.93 -16.20 -8.60
N PHE A 567 -18.22 -16.97 -9.43
CA PHE A 567 -18.82 -17.55 -10.64
C PHE A 567 -19.95 -18.50 -10.32
N SER A 568 -20.99 -18.44 -11.13
CA SER A 568 -22.26 -19.13 -10.89
C SER A 568 -22.67 -20.04 -12.06
N GLY A 569 -21.91 -19.99 -13.16
CA GLY A 569 -22.24 -20.63 -14.42
C GLY A 569 -23.27 -19.87 -15.27
N TRP A 570 -23.67 -18.66 -14.85
CA TRP A 570 -24.69 -17.85 -15.52
C TRP A 570 -24.10 -16.69 -16.33
N GLU A 571 -24.95 -16.04 -17.13
CA GLU A 571 -24.52 -14.95 -18.00
C GLU A 571 -23.93 -13.80 -17.18
N GLY A 572 -22.80 -13.27 -17.64
CA GLY A 572 -22.15 -12.14 -16.98
C GLY A 572 -21.39 -12.55 -15.72
N ASP A 573 -21.03 -13.82 -15.57
CA ASP A 573 -19.95 -14.24 -14.67
C ASP A 573 -18.68 -13.44 -15.00
N MET A 574 -18.43 -13.18 -16.28
CA MET A 574 -17.39 -12.28 -16.75
C MET A 574 -17.84 -11.52 -18.01
N THR A 575 -17.40 -10.27 -18.14
CA THR A 575 -17.62 -9.45 -19.34
C THR A 575 -16.35 -8.74 -19.76
N LEU A 576 -16.11 -8.65 -21.07
CA LEU A 576 -14.96 -7.98 -21.66
C LEU A 576 -15.44 -6.82 -22.54
N SER A 577 -14.75 -5.69 -22.48
CA SER A 577 -14.95 -4.58 -23.40
C SER A 577 -13.62 -3.99 -23.83
N ALA A 578 -13.59 -3.35 -25.00
CA ALA A 578 -12.47 -2.48 -25.35
C ALA A 578 -12.33 -1.38 -24.28
N ASN A 579 -11.09 -1.09 -23.89
CA ASN A 579 -10.75 -0.04 -22.94
C ASN A 579 -10.09 1.11 -23.71
N GLY A 580 -10.85 2.19 -23.87
CA GLY A 580 -10.52 3.31 -24.77
C GLY A 580 -11.14 3.17 -26.16
N ASN A 581 -10.74 4.05 -27.09
CA ASN A 581 -11.34 4.15 -28.44
C ASN A 581 -10.64 3.24 -29.48
N GLN A 582 -9.77 2.33 -29.06
CA GLN A 582 -9.02 1.46 -29.97
C GLN A 582 -9.58 0.05 -29.92
N ALA A 583 -9.91 -0.50 -31.09
CA ALA A 583 -10.32 -1.89 -31.22
C ALA A 583 -9.22 -2.83 -30.70
N CYS A 584 -9.64 -3.94 -30.10
CA CYS A 584 -8.75 -4.95 -29.55
C CYS A 584 -9.29 -6.33 -29.94
N GLU A 585 -8.41 -7.18 -30.47
CA GLU A 585 -8.71 -8.55 -30.88
C GLU A 585 -8.50 -9.48 -29.69
N LEU A 586 -9.54 -10.24 -29.32
CA LEU A 586 -9.47 -11.26 -28.28
C LEU A 586 -9.22 -12.63 -28.92
N MET A 587 -8.06 -13.23 -28.61
CA MET A 587 -7.62 -14.49 -29.22
C MET A 587 -7.82 -15.70 -28.32
N GLU A 588 -7.68 -15.53 -27.01
CA GLU A 588 -7.77 -16.64 -26.05
C GLU A 588 -8.08 -16.16 -24.63
N ILE A 589 -8.84 -16.97 -23.90
CA ILE A 589 -9.00 -16.86 -22.45
C ILE A 589 -8.59 -18.19 -21.80
N LEU A 590 -7.83 -18.09 -20.71
CA LEU A 590 -7.45 -19.19 -19.83
C LEU A 590 -7.91 -18.87 -18.41
N ILE A 591 -8.44 -19.84 -17.67
CA ILE A 591 -8.74 -19.69 -16.24
C ILE A 591 -8.07 -20.82 -15.47
N TRP A 592 -7.39 -20.46 -14.39
CA TRP A 592 -6.73 -21.38 -13.46
C TRP A 592 -7.24 -21.19 -12.04
N ASN A 593 -7.33 -22.30 -11.31
CA ASN A 593 -7.69 -22.35 -9.90
C ASN A 593 -6.55 -23.04 -9.10
N PRO A 594 -6.14 -22.50 -7.95
CA PRO A 594 -5.19 -23.12 -7.02
C PRO A 594 -5.46 -24.60 -6.67
N SER A 595 -6.71 -25.05 -6.71
CA SER A 595 -7.08 -26.45 -6.43
C SER A 595 -6.77 -27.42 -7.57
N MET A 596 -6.49 -26.93 -8.79
CA MET A 596 -6.22 -27.78 -9.94
C MET A 596 -4.98 -28.64 -9.72
N LYS A 597 -5.06 -29.90 -10.18
CA LYS A 597 -3.95 -30.86 -10.17
C LYS A 597 -3.97 -31.66 -11.47
N GLU A 598 -2.82 -31.83 -12.10
CA GLU A 598 -2.65 -32.62 -13.33
C GLU A 598 -1.32 -33.37 -13.25
N VAL A 599 -0.19 -32.71 -13.53
CA VAL A 599 1.15 -33.28 -13.37
C VAL A 599 1.82 -32.66 -12.15
N SER A 600 2.66 -33.42 -11.44
CA SER A 600 3.42 -32.95 -10.29
C SER A 600 4.89 -33.37 -10.42
N ILE A 601 5.78 -32.39 -10.27
CA ILE A 601 7.22 -32.57 -10.23
C ILE A 601 7.66 -32.42 -8.77
N PRO A 602 8.50 -33.33 -8.23
CA PRO A 602 9.06 -33.16 -6.89
C PRO A 602 9.75 -31.81 -6.73
N ALA A 603 9.53 -31.14 -5.61
CA ALA A 603 10.15 -29.86 -5.30
C ALA A 603 10.72 -29.87 -3.88
N SER A 604 11.86 -29.21 -3.71
CA SER A 604 12.47 -28.87 -2.43
C SER A 604 13.42 -27.69 -2.67
N TRP A 605 13.95 -27.09 -1.61
CA TRP A 605 14.94 -26.01 -1.74
C TRP A 605 16.16 -26.41 -2.59
N ASP A 606 16.53 -27.69 -2.58
CA ASP A 606 17.64 -28.25 -3.35
C ASP A 606 17.26 -28.61 -4.81
N ILE A 607 15.97 -28.71 -5.11
CA ILE A 607 15.48 -29.05 -6.45
C ILE A 607 15.06 -27.76 -7.17
N GLN A 608 15.84 -27.40 -8.18
CA GLN A 608 15.68 -26.17 -8.97
C GLN A 608 15.37 -26.44 -10.45
N SER A 609 15.11 -27.69 -10.80
CA SER A 609 14.70 -28.07 -12.15
C SER A 609 13.93 -29.38 -12.17
N GLY A 610 13.15 -29.59 -13.23
CA GLY A 610 12.46 -30.83 -13.50
C GLY A 610 12.09 -30.96 -14.98
N GLU A 611 11.78 -32.18 -15.41
CA GLU A 611 11.36 -32.45 -16.77
C GLU A 611 9.82 -32.47 -16.86
N LEU A 612 9.27 -31.79 -17.87
CA LEU A 612 7.85 -31.83 -18.17
C LEU A 612 7.45 -33.24 -18.64
N ALA A 613 6.45 -33.83 -17.99
CA ALA A 613 5.87 -35.13 -18.38
C ALA A 613 5.38 -35.11 -19.84
N LYS A 614 5.57 -36.21 -20.59
CA LYS A 614 5.45 -36.27 -22.07
C LYS A 614 4.13 -35.72 -22.62
N GLU A 615 3.05 -35.85 -21.87
CA GLU A 615 1.72 -35.35 -22.14
C GLU A 615 1.63 -33.82 -22.18
N ILE A 616 2.52 -33.11 -21.47
CA ILE A 616 2.61 -31.66 -21.51
C ILE A 616 3.32 -31.24 -22.79
N ASN A 617 2.62 -30.50 -23.64
CA ASN A 617 3.18 -29.88 -24.83
C ASN A 617 3.77 -28.50 -24.47
N PRO A 618 5.11 -28.30 -24.54
CA PRO A 618 5.76 -27.04 -24.17
C PRO A 618 5.42 -25.86 -25.12
N LEU A 619 4.85 -26.15 -26.30
CA LEU A 619 4.39 -25.15 -27.27
C LEU A 619 2.95 -24.70 -27.02
N LYS A 620 2.21 -25.34 -26.11
CA LYS A 620 0.86 -24.93 -25.71
C LYS A 620 0.92 -24.22 -24.36
N PRO A 621 -0.05 -23.34 -24.04
CA PRO A 621 -0.12 -22.72 -22.74
C PRO A 621 -0.16 -23.74 -21.59
N PHE A 622 0.58 -23.50 -20.52
CA PHE A 622 0.47 -24.26 -19.28
C PHE A 622 0.80 -23.38 -18.07
N VAL A 623 0.28 -23.72 -16.90
CA VAL A 623 0.57 -23.04 -15.64
C VAL A 623 1.47 -23.91 -14.79
N ALA A 624 2.53 -23.33 -14.23
CA ALA A 624 3.33 -23.95 -13.17
C ALA A 624 3.11 -23.21 -11.85
N CYS A 625 2.87 -23.96 -10.77
CA CYS A 625 2.68 -23.40 -9.43
C CYS A 625 3.30 -24.34 -8.38
N ALA A 626 4.07 -23.77 -7.46
CA ALA A 626 4.66 -24.52 -6.36
C ALA A 626 3.71 -24.59 -5.16
N TYR A 627 3.76 -25.68 -4.42
CA TYR A 627 2.93 -25.93 -3.25
C TYR A 627 3.79 -26.36 -2.06
N ASP A 628 3.33 -26.02 -0.85
CA ASP A 628 3.88 -26.51 0.40
C ASP A 628 3.17 -27.78 0.91
N LYS A 629 3.61 -28.28 2.07
CA LYS A 629 3.03 -29.46 2.75
C LYS A 629 1.57 -29.30 3.14
N LEU A 630 1.09 -28.07 3.31
CA LEU A 630 -0.29 -27.76 3.66
C LEU A 630 -1.18 -27.62 2.42
N GLY A 631 -0.59 -27.67 1.23
CA GLY A 631 -1.28 -27.47 -0.03
C GLY A 631 -1.54 -26.00 -0.35
N ASN A 632 -0.85 -25.07 0.32
CA ASN A 632 -0.92 -23.66 -0.07
C ASN A 632 -0.22 -23.48 -1.42
N ALA A 633 -0.90 -22.83 -2.34
CA ALA A 633 -0.34 -22.47 -3.64
C ALA A 633 0.54 -21.22 -3.52
N GLY A 634 1.72 -21.26 -4.14
CA GLY A 634 2.54 -20.07 -4.38
C GLY A 634 1.98 -19.21 -5.52
N LEU A 635 2.82 -18.29 -6.02
CA LEU A 635 2.46 -17.47 -7.19
C LEU A 635 2.53 -18.30 -8.48
N PRO A 636 1.42 -18.49 -9.22
CA PRO A 636 1.41 -19.27 -10.46
C PRO A 636 2.08 -18.52 -11.61
N ARG A 637 2.76 -19.26 -12.48
CA ARG A 637 3.38 -18.74 -13.70
C ARG A 637 2.73 -19.36 -14.92
N LEU A 638 2.21 -18.51 -15.81
CA LEU A 638 1.77 -18.93 -17.14
C LEU A 638 2.99 -19.02 -18.07
N PHE A 639 3.10 -20.15 -18.76
CA PHE A 639 4.04 -20.36 -19.85
C PHE A 639 3.27 -20.40 -21.17
N HIS A 640 3.78 -19.73 -22.19
CA HIS A 640 3.24 -19.74 -23.54
C HIS A 640 4.41 -19.74 -24.54
N ASN A 641 4.48 -20.74 -25.42
CA ASN A 641 5.58 -20.95 -26.37
C ASN A 641 6.97 -20.90 -25.71
N GLY A 642 7.14 -21.55 -24.55
CA GLY A 642 8.38 -21.54 -23.78
C GLY A 642 8.76 -20.22 -23.10
N LYS A 643 7.98 -19.15 -23.28
CA LYS A 643 8.13 -17.87 -22.57
C LYS A 643 7.20 -17.80 -21.37
N THR A 644 7.51 -16.95 -20.40
CA THR A 644 6.70 -16.72 -19.20
C THR A 644 6.69 -15.22 -18.86
N THR A 645 5.73 -14.77 -18.04
CA THR A 645 5.47 -13.34 -17.74
C THR A 645 6.59 -12.61 -16.99
N ILE A 646 7.77 -13.21 -16.76
CA ILE A 646 8.89 -12.53 -16.08
C ILE A 646 10.24 -12.81 -16.75
N SER A 647 10.83 -11.74 -17.29
CA SER A 647 12.23 -11.64 -17.68
C SER A 647 12.96 -10.67 -16.75
N SER A 648 14.00 -11.15 -16.07
CA SER A 648 15.22 -10.43 -15.73
C SER A 648 15.12 -8.95 -15.30
N ALA A 649 14.17 -8.55 -14.46
CA ALA A 649 14.27 -7.23 -13.84
C ALA A 649 15.56 -7.21 -13.01
N LYS A 650 16.50 -6.33 -13.35
CA LYS A 650 17.61 -5.98 -12.45
C LYS A 650 16.99 -5.51 -11.14
N ASP A 651 17.64 -5.83 -10.02
CA ASP A 651 17.19 -5.41 -8.70
C ASP A 651 16.86 -3.89 -8.74
N PRO A 652 15.61 -3.47 -8.45
CA PRO A 652 15.28 -2.05 -8.41
C PRO A 652 16.12 -1.27 -7.39
N MET A 653 16.68 -1.93 -6.35
CA MET A 653 17.60 -1.31 -5.40
C MET A 653 18.98 -0.98 -6.01
N ASP A 654 19.42 -1.68 -7.06
CA ASP A 654 20.66 -1.34 -7.77
C ASP A 654 20.55 -0.04 -8.59
N LEU A 655 19.33 0.48 -8.78
CA LEU A 655 19.07 1.76 -9.44
C LEU A 655 18.87 2.92 -8.46
N LEU A 656 18.56 2.65 -7.19
CA LEU A 656 18.47 3.65 -6.11
C LEU A 656 19.83 3.97 -5.45
N LYS A 657 20.85 3.13 -5.71
CA LYS A 657 22.26 3.39 -5.32
C LYS A 657 22.96 4.44 -6.21
N LYS A 658 22.27 4.96 -7.24
CA LYS A 658 22.72 6.07 -8.10
C LYS A 658 21.83 7.27 -7.85
#